data_AF-A0AAD9G139-F1
#
_entry.id   AF-A0AAD9G139-F1
#
_cell.length_a   1.000
_cell.length_b   1.000
_cell.length_c   1.000
_cell.angle_alpha   90.00
_cell.angle_beta   90.00
_cell.angle_gamma   90.00
#
_symmetry.space_group_name_H-M   'P 1'
#
loop_
_entity.id
_entity.type
_entity.pdbx_description
1 polymer ?
#
loop_
_entity_poly.entity_id
_entity_poly.type
_entity_poly.pdbx_seq_one_letter_code
_entity_poly.pdbx_strand_id
1 'polypeptide(L)'
;MTVLRGFLTLLTIVVFCLSPVRSESSGVRAHNLQRLRDFRGHEYFVQFDVHQTEEDPVQFPIREDYFTDAILDHFAPVSKRSTWKQRYQVNEQFWGGHGFPVFLYIGGEGPLGPKAISNRTFVYYLAEKHRALLLALEHRFYGKSYPTEDMSLPNLAYLSSEQALADLAHFHSFATDKYGLTDEKWVAFGGSYPGNLAAWVKLKYPALFAGTVASSAPVHAKSDFYEYMEVVGDGLRYFGGGECYHQVEEAITEFGQLMDGGKEGRDKVNELFKPCYPMTNEFDDSVFETSVMGAFQDIAQYNAIHEGVMTLDEVCKHFAEPGDAVEKLAAFLNKTRVGDCLDSKFEGAANGTVEVLSRDQFDGKSSARQWVYQTCNEFGYFQTTTSVRSPFHALRAVTEANVGTEICKRVYQMDIAPDVAGANLDYGSLDIEVERVTFPSGTIDPWHALAVQNSTKLHSFSAEAVFIEGTAHCADMYYPSDRDTPQLQWAHEKIATRVEWYLQDVDYTSKAAITPMIPVQVEAVELYLFTNPKYPPCIIPHITFAMASYETPRVDVNANGWGPTALPEQFLNIPYAPFNKGDKLGKAADFVSNYAPRGSRYARDPSGVNAEFQYKHDSKEDASFQLVDTSKGTRPKTEDRLRPTWNQQRFGGRGGRGGRGGRGSYNDKPDPNAATTSSAQLRMKGMQKQNKRWDRLSNARRALTFRRRDEVHVDRVASVMVQASWNLIDQFEMQQLTKLQANIPKSEDLKWCGELREYDASFDRITSRSNTRVHRYDDRDFYYVTTTDDPVIEELAQQGDATVFATDAILSHLMTCTRSVFPWDVVVQRVNNMVFFDKRDESNFDLLSVNENASDPPNQEDPEHMNHPDRLSLEATMINQNLSQQVLKSGNGAFYKKFDDANPFASDDAKPASVAYRYRKFDLGGGLNLVARCEVQGVALKKGKQQYVSTYALNEYDPKFPGSIEWRKKIDSQVRVLCCICLYVCMWVAVGAGLDECSHCIYAIPTLLRGAILANELKNNSCKLAKWTAQALLGGVDEMKLGYVSRTNFKDPYSHTVLGMQSYIPTTFATQIALNQNNTWGIIKMLAELLLEQPEGKYVIMKDPNKPIMRLFSVPLDTFEEEGEDDEEDDE
;
A
#
# COMPACT_ATOMS: atom_id res chain seq x y z
N MET A 1 -80.83 12.88 -2.65
CA MET A 1 -81.72 12.88 -1.48
C MET A 1 -80.88 13.06 -0.24
N THR A 2 -81.09 14.20 0.38
CA THR A 2 -80.78 14.61 1.75
C THR A 2 -81.22 13.55 2.78
N VAL A 3 -80.81 13.78 4.03
CA VAL A 3 -81.48 13.43 5.31
C VAL A 3 -80.71 12.35 6.09
N LEU A 4 -79.88 12.77 7.07
CA LEU A 4 -80.24 12.88 8.52
C LEU A 4 -80.41 11.49 9.13
N ARG A 5 -79.58 11.03 10.08
CA ARG A 5 -79.46 11.43 11.50
C ARG A 5 -79.78 10.22 12.39
N GLY A 6 -78.86 9.94 13.28
CA GLY A 6 -79.06 9.37 14.62
C GLY A 6 -77.73 9.62 15.35
N PHE A 7 -77.48 10.74 16.04
CA PHE A 7 -78.19 11.26 17.22
C PHE A 7 -78.37 10.19 18.30
N LEU A 8 -77.35 10.04 19.14
CA LEU A 8 -77.37 10.03 20.62
C LEU A 8 -76.01 9.45 21.07
N THR A 9 -75.10 10.19 21.70
CA THR A 9 -75.31 10.75 23.04
C THR A 9 -74.27 11.84 23.34
N LEU A 10 -74.76 13.07 23.51
CA LEU A 10 -74.21 14.04 24.45
C LEU A 10 -74.39 13.52 25.89
N LEU A 11 -73.64 14.13 26.79
CA LEU A 11 -74.08 14.56 28.13
C LEU A 11 -73.74 13.70 29.35
N THR A 12 -72.54 13.93 29.87
CA THR A 12 -72.22 14.02 31.31
C THR A 12 -71.07 15.02 31.47
N ILE A 13 -71.29 16.33 31.28
CA ILE A 13 -71.72 17.34 32.27
C ILE A 13 -70.87 17.42 33.55
N VAL A 14 -70.08 18.50 33.58
CA VAL A 14 -69.96 19.50 34.67
C VAL A 14 -69.40 19.00 36.00
N VAL A 15 -68.14 19.36 36.28
CA VAL A 15 -67.68 20.06 37.50
C VAL A 15 -66.15 20.25 37.40
N PHE A 16 -65.68 21.43 36.98
CA PHE A 16 -64.77 22.31 37.75
C PHE A 16 -64.26 23.49 36.89
N CYS A 17 -64.66 24.69 37.30
CA CYS A 17 -64.02 25.96 36.97
C CYS A 17 -62.66 26.08 37.70
N LEU A 18 -61.81 26.98 37.15
CA LEU A 18 -60.63 27.63 37.74
C LEU A 18 -59.25 26.96 37.50
N SER A 19 -58.67 27.25 36.33
CA SER A 19 -57.28 27.74 36.10
C SER A 19 -56.96 27.65 34.59
N PRO A 20 -56.19 28.57 33.99
CA PRO A 20 -55.87 28.52 32.57
C PRO A 20 -54.81 27.43 32.35
N VAL A 21 -55.25 26.19 32.11
CA VAL A 21 -54.34 25.15 31.65
C VAL A 21 -54.11 25.37 30.16
N ARG A 22 -52.91 25.89 29.89
CA ARG A 22 -52.13 25.86 28.64
C ARG A 22 -52.87 25.24 27.44
N SER A 23 -53.00 26.03 26.38
CA SER A 23 -53.08 25.47 25.03
C SER A 23 -51.87 24.56 24.81
N GLU A 24 -52.07 23.25 24.79
CA GLU A 24 -51.05 22.31 24.36
C GLU A 24 -50.71 22.62 22.89
N SER A 25 -49.46 23.04 22.75
CA SER A 25 -48.71 23.46 21.59
C SER A 25 -49.24 22.96 20.23
N SER A 26 -49.67 23.93 19.42
CA SER A 26 -49.77 23.91 17.96
C SER A 26 -48.92 22.82 17.31
N GLY A 27 -49.56 21.69 17.02
CA GLY A 27 -48.95 20.50 16.42
C GLY A 27 -48.28 20.83 15.10
N VAL A 28 -47.22 20.07 14.78
CA VAL A 28 -46.51 20.16 13.49
C VAL A 28 -45.73 21.46 13.30
N ARG A 29 -45.08 22.08 14.30
CA ARG A 29 -44.11 23.18 14.02
C ARG A 29 -42.77 22.70 13.42
N ALA A 30 -42.91 21.83 12.43
CA ALA A 30 -42.46 22.06 11.06
C ALA A 30 -40.96 22.11 10.81
N HIS A 31 -40.16 21.47 11.66
CA HIS A 31 -39.62 20.20 11.23
C HIS A 31 -38.74 19.59 12.37
N ASN A 32 -39.17 18.52 13.08
CA ASN A 32 -38.29 17.47 13.68
C ASN A 32 -37.35 16.79 12.63
N LEU A 33 -37.18 17.43 11.49
CA LEU A 33 -37.66 16.91 10.20
C LEU A 33 -36.74 17.63 9.13
N GLN A 34 -35.80 18.53 9.43
CA GLN A 34 -34.57 18.78 8.62
C GLN A 34 -33.29 18.61 9.45
N ARG A 35 -33.44 18.41 10.77
CA ARG A 35 -32.66 19.18 11.76
C ARG A 35 -31.56 18.39 12.48
N LEU A 36 -31.00 17.48 11.71
CA LEU A 36 -30.04 16.42 12.04
C LEU A 36 -29.78 15.53 10.85
N ARG A 37 -30.30 15.96 9.73
CA ARG A 37 -30.46 15.18 8.56
C ARG A 37 -29.12 15.32 7.90
N ASP A 38 -28.20 14.42 8.37
CA ASP A 38 -26.84 14.04 7.83
C ASP A 38 -25.41 14.62 8.35
N PHE A 39 -25.02 14.75 9.64
CA PHE A 39 -23.92 15.70 10.13
C PHE A 39 -22.48 15.34 9.81
N ARG A 40 -22.36 14.26 9.08
CA ARG A 40 -21.13 13.86 8.45
C ARG A 40 -21.41 13.70 6.94
N GLY A 41 -22.18 14.66 6.40
CA GLY A 41 -22.81 14.73 5.06
C GLY A 41 -24.16 15.53 4.83
N HIS A 42 -24.58 16.57 5.59
CA HIS A 42 -25.98 16.92 6.05
C HIS A 42 -27.12 17.17 5.02
N GLU A 43 -27.56 16.14 4.28
CA GLU A 43 -28.76 15.84 3.47
C GLU A 43 -28.82 16.83 2.29
N TYR A 44 -29.05 16.43 1.04
CA TYR A 44 -30.18 15.61 0.63
C TYR A 44 -29.84 14.83 -0.63
N PHE A 45 -29.50 13.56 -0.42
CA PHE A 45 -29.57 12.44 -1.35
C PHE A 45 -28.66 12.53 -2.61
N VAL A 46 -28.42 11.37 -3.25
CA VAL A 46 -28.74 11.31 -4.70
C VAL A 46 -30.24 11.57 -4.82
N GLN A 47 -30.64 12.83 -4.66
CA GLN A 47 -31.98 13.26 -4.98
C GLN A 47 -31.85 13.63 -6.45
N PHE A 48 -32.16 12.65 -7.26
CA PHE A 48 -33.54 12.55 -7.69
C PHE A 48 -34.57 13.24 -6.78
N ASP A 49 -34.44 14.56 -6.66
CA ASP A 49 -35.23 15.57 -5.97
C ASP A 49 -36.59 15.16 -5.33
N VAL A 50 -36.83 15.54 -4.06
CA VAL A 50 -38.09 15.47 -3.28
C VAL A 50 -38.68 16.88 -3.06
N HIS A 51 -38.05 17.93 -3.61
CA HIS A 51 -38.60 19.28 -3.73
C HIS A 51 -38.77 19.81 -5.16
N GLN A 52 -38.36 19.06 -6.19
CA GLN A 52 -39.15 18.99 -7.42
C GLN A 52 -40.46 18.35 -7.01
N THR A 53 -41.50 19.18 -6.97
CA THR A 53 -42.90 18.80 -6.89
C THR A 53 -43.12 17.39 -7.46
N GLU A 54 -43.88 16.56 -6.74
CA GLU A 54 -44.41 15.25 -7.16
C GLU A 54 -45.28 15.33 -8.45
N GLU A 55 -45.07 16.32 -9.31
CA GLU A 55 -45.88 16.66 -10.47
C GLU A 55 -45.32 16.14 -11.80
N ASP A 56 -44.07 15.67 -11.86
CA ASP A 56 -43.61 14.91 -13.04
C ASP A 56 -43.60 13.40 -12.74
N PRO A 57 -44.65 12.66 -13.13
CA PRO A 57 -44.70 11.22 -12.94
C PRO A 57 -43.61 10.58 -13.81
N VAL A 58 -42.56 10.05 -13.18
CA VAL A 58 -41.59 9.17 -13.86
C VAL A 58 -42.33 7.87 -14.18
N GLN A 59 -42.99 7.84 -15.34
CA GLN A 59 -43.78 6.73 -15.87
C GLN A 59 -42.98 6.00 -16.96
N PHE A 60 -42.04 5.12 -16.60
CA PHE A 60 -41.38 4.15 -17.51
C PHE A 60 -40.94 2.91 -16.69
N PRO A 61 -40.69 1.71 -17.31
CA PRO A 61 -40.89 0.41 -16.67
C PRO A 61 -39.78 0.02 -15.69
N ILE A 62 -39.73 0.72 -14.55
CA ILE A 62 -38.88 0.38 -13.41
C ILE A 62 -39.72 -0.44 -12.46
N ARG A 63 -39.41 -1.73 -12.34
CA ARG A 63 -40.08 -2.63 -11.40
C ARG A 63 -39.28 -2.73 -10.12
N GLU A 64 -39.94 -2.48 -8.99
CA GLU A 64 -39.42 -2.81 -7.67
C GLU A 64 -39.69 -4.29 -7.37
N ASP A 65 -38.68 -4.98 -6.85
CA ASP A 65 -38.77 -6.39 -6.46
C ASP A 65 -37.88 -6.66 -5.23
N TYR A 66 -38.03 -7.85 -4.63
CA TYR A 66 -37.30 -8.25 -3.43
C TYR A 66 -36.56 -9.56 -3.66
N PHE A 67 -35.27 -9.54 -3.36
CA PHE A 67 -34.43 -10.71 -3.23
C PHE A 67 -34.71 -11.38 -1.87
N THR A 68 -35.55 -12.42 -1.88
CA THR A 68 -36.06 -13.06 -0.65
C THR A 68 -35.07 -13.99 0.06
N ASP A 69 -34.00 -14.38 -0.64
CA ASP A 69 -33.00 -15.31 -0.14
C ASP A 69 -31.67 -14.60 0.18
N ALA A 70 -31.70 -13.29 0.42
CA ALA A 70 -30.55 -12.54 0.91
C ALA A 70 -30.12 -13.10 2.27
N ILE A 71 -28.81 -13.26 2.49
CA ILE A 71 -28.27 -13.87 3.71
C ILE A 71 -27.97 -12.77 4.72
N LEU A 72 -28.37 -12.96 5.98
CA LEU A 72 -28.12 -11.98 7.04
C LEU A 72 -26.63 -11.90 7.41
N ASP A 73 -26.02 -13.07 7.62
CA ASP A 73 -24.61 -13.23 7.94
C ASP A 73 -23.97 -14.28 7.02
N HIS A 74 -23.20 -13.82 6.04
CA HIS A 74 -22.51 -14.69 5.07
C HIS A 74 -21.39 -15.51 5.72
N PHE A 75 -20.86 -15.05 6.86
CA PHE A 75 -19.74 -15.68 7.57
C PHE A 75 -20.20 -16.61 8.69
N ALA A 76 -21.51 -16.69 8.96
CA ALA A 76 -22.09 -17.71 9.82
C ALA A 76 -21.98 -19.11 9.18
N PRO A 77 -21.83 -20.17 10.00
CA PRO A 77 -21.94 -21.55 9.53
C PRO A 77 -23.25 -21.76 8.77
N VAL A 78 -23.23 -22.50 7.66
CA VAL A 78 -24.39 -22.70 6.77
C VAL A 78 -25.66 -23.11 7.52
N SER A 79 -25.54 -24.00 8.52
CA SER A 79 -26.67 -24.46 9.34
C SER A 79 -27.32 -23.39 10.24
N LYS A 80 -26.70 -22.22 10.36
CA LYS A 80 -27.14 -21.09 11.19
C LYS A 80 -27.44 -19.83 10.38
N ARG A 81 -27.31 -19.89 9.05
CA ARG A 81 -27.63 -18.76 8.18
C ARG A 81 -29.14 -18.55 8.17
N SER A 82 -29.54 -17.32 8.45
CA SER A 82 -30.90 -16.84 8.25
C SER A 82 -30.97 -15.99 7.00
N THR A 83 -32.14 -15.97 6.36
CA THR A 83 -32.42 -15.14 5.19
C THR A 83 -33.30 -13.95 5.54
N TRP A 84 -33.24 -12.92 4.71
CA TRP A 84 -34.03 -11.70 4.80
C TRP A 84 -34.36 -11.20 3.38
N LYS A 85 -35.21 -10.16 3.28
CA LYS A 85 -35.64 -9.59 2.00
C LYS A 85 -34.85 -8.33 1.69
N GLN A 86 -34.00 -8.38 0.68
CA GLN A 86 -33.27 -7.21 0.19
C GLN A 86 -33.97 -6.62 -1.04
N ARG A 87 -34.16 -5.30 -1.06
CA ARG A 87 -34.85 -4.62 -2.16
C ARG A 87 -33.92 -4.39 -3.33
N TYR A 88 -34.43 -4.52 -4.54
CA TYR A 88 -33.72 -4.15 -5.75
C TYR A 88 -34.69 -3.62 -6.82
N GLN A 89 -34.16 -2.92 -7.81
CA GLN A 89 -34.92 -2.38 -8.92
C GLN A 89 -34.43 -2.97 -10.24
N VAL A 90 -35.34 -3.03 -11.20
CA VAL A 90 -35.14 -3.65 -12.50
C VAL A 90 -35.62 -2.70 -13.57
N ASN A 91 -34.80 -2.47 -14.58
CA ASN A 91 -35.18 -1.79 -15.80
C ASN A 91 -34.81 -2.67 -17.01
N GLU A 92 -35.85 -3.19 -17.67
CA GLU A 92 -35.74 -4.10 -18.83
C GLU A 92 -35.96 -3.36 -20.16
N GLN A 93 -36.12 -2.02 -20.15
CA GLN A 93 -36.54 -1.22 -21.31
C GLN A 93 -35.67 -1.44 -22.55
N PHE A 94 -34.35 -1.55 -22.37
CA PHE A 94 -33.39 -1.70 -23.46
C PHE A 94 -32.84 -3.11 -23.61
N TRP A 95 -33.23 -4.01 -22.71
CA TRP A 95 -32.61 -5.33 -22.61
C TRP A 95 -32.86 -6.13 -23.89
N GLY A 96 -31.78 -6.53 -24.55
CA GLY A 96 -31.84 -7.31 -25.79
C GLY A 96 -32.19 -8.79 -25.59
N GLY A 97 -32.32 -9.26 -24.35
CA GLY A 97 -32.46 -10.68 -23.99
C GLY A 97 -31.12 -11.35 -23.72
N HIS A 98 -31.09 -12.69 -23.80
CA HIS A 98 -29.87 -13.46 -23.58
C HIS A 98 -28.74 -13.08 -24.53
N GLY A 99 -27.50 -13.12 -24.03
CA GLY A 99 -26.29 -12.72 -24.76
C GLY A 99 -25.99 -11.22 -24.74
N PHE A 100 -26.85 -10.39 -24.15
CA PHE A 100 -26.58 -8.97 -23.87
C PHE A 100 -26.11 -8.76 -22.43
N PRO A 101 -25.25 -7.74 -22.17
CA PRO A 101 -24.64 -7.56 -20.86
C PRO A 101 -25.63 -7.16 -19.76
N VAL A 102 -25.19 -7.28 -18.51
CA VAL A 102 -25.92 -6.83 -17.33
C VAL A 102 -25.16 -5.70 -16.66
N PHE A 103 -25.83 -4.58 -16.42
CA PHE A 103 -25.28 -3.45 -15.67
C PHE A 103 -25.90 -3.42 -14.28
N LEU A 104 -25.05 -3.44 -13.26
CA LEU A 104 -25.44 -3.40 -11.86
C LEU A 104 -25.08 -2.05 -11.26
N TYR A 105 -26.08 -1.27 -10.88
CA TYR A 105 -25.91 -0.08 -10.06
C TYR A 105 -25.91 -0.49 -8.57
N ILE A 106 -24.84 -0.14 -7.86
CA ILE A 106 -24.71 -0.45 -6.43
C ILE A 106 -25.33 0.69 -5.61
N GLY A 107 -26.34 0.37 -4.80
CA GLY A 107 -26.93 1.31 -3.86
C GLY A 107 -25.98 1.64 -2.71
N GLY A 108 -26.03 2.88 -2.22
CA GLY A 108 -25.15 3.40 -1.16
C GLY A 108 -25.88 3.80 0.11
N GLU A 109 -25.41 4.90 0.69
CA GLU A 109 -25.75 5.45 2.01
C GLU A 109 -27.11 6.15 2.01
N GLY A 110 -28.10 5.56 1.36
CA GLY A 110 -29.43 6.14 1.27
C GLY A 110 -30.47 5.25 0.62
N PRO A 111 -31.74 5.65 0.70
CA PRO A 111 -32.82 4.94 0.03
C PRO A 111 -32.61 4.88 -1.49
N LEU A 112 -32.73 3.69 -2.07
CA LEU A 112 -32.60 3.53 -3.51
C LEU A 112 -33.90 4.00 -4.19
N GLY A 113 -33.86 5.15 -4.84
CA GLY A 113 -34.98 5.73 -5.59
C GLY A 113 -35.12 5.14 -7.01
N PRO A 114 -36.31 5.22 -7.65
CA PRO A 114 -36.52 4.69 -9.01
C PRO A 114 -35.61 5.35 -10.05
N LYS A 115 -35.23 6.60 -9.80
CA LYS A 115 -34.45 7.38 -10.74
C LYS A 115 -32.98 6.85 -10.85
N ALA A 116 -32.51 5.99 -9.93
CA ALA A 116 -31.14 5.42 -9.93
C ALA A 116 -30.80 4.60 -11.19
N ILE A 117 -31.83 4.11 -11.87
CA ILE A 117 -31.72 3.40 -13.15
C ILE A 117 -32.65 4.00 -14.20
N SER A 118 -32.80 5.32 -14.18
CA SER A 118 -33.55 6.10 -15.17
C SER A 118 -32.64 6.96 -16.04
N ASN A 119 -33.27 7.65 -17.01
CA ASN A 119 -32.68 8.62 -17.95
C ASN A 119 -31.94 9.83 -17.33
N ARG A 120 -31.70 9.82 -16.02
CA ARG A 120 -30.91 10.83 -15.32
C ARG A 120 -29.50 10.34 -14.97
N THR A 121 -29.19 9.07 -15.25
CA THR A 121 -27.91 8.45 -14.92
C THR A 121 -27.13 8.03 -16.16
N PHE A 122 -25.81 8.08 -16.06
CA PHE A 122 -24.93 7.63 -17.12
C PHE A 122 -25.04 6.12 -17.38
N VAL A 123 -25.32 5.33 -16.33
CA VAL A 123 -25.54 3.88 -16.49
C VAL A 123 -26.75 3.57 -17.38
N TYR A 124 -27.81 4.39 -17.33
CA TYR A 124 -28.96 4.27 -18.23
C TYR A 124 -28.57 4.57 -19.69
N TYR A 125 -27.79 5.62 -19.92
CA TYR A 125 -27.25 5.95 -21.24
C TYR A 125 -26.41 4.79 -21.82
N LEU A 126 -25.55 4.18 -21.00
CA LEU A 126 -24.77 3.02 -21.41
C LEU A 126 -25.66 1.79 -21.64
N ALA A 127 -26.68 1.57 -20.80
CA ALA A 127 -27.60 0.44 -20.95
C ALA A 127 -28.39 0.53 -22.27
N GLU A 128 -28.78 1.73 -22.69
CA GLU A 128 -29.39 1.98 -24.00
C GLU A 128 -28.41 1.62 -25.13
N LYS A 129 -27.17 2.10 -25.07
CA LYS A 129 -26.14 1.85 -26.09
C LYS A 129 -25.79 0.37 -26.23
N HIS A 130 -25.73 -0.37 -25.12
CA HIS A 130 -25.31 -1.78 -25.09
C HIS A 130 -26.49 -2.77 -25.04
N ARG A 131 -27.74 -2.29 -25.05
CA ARG A 131 -28.95 -3.11 -24.89
C ARG A 131 -28.91 -3.98 -23.63
N ALA A 132 -28.37 -3.44 -22.55
CA ALA A 132 -28.06 -4.15 -21.32
C ALA A 132 -29.29 -4.32 -20.41
N LEU A 133 -29.34 -5.39 -19.61
CA LEU A 133 -30.25 -5.50 -18.47
C LEU A 133 -29.74 -4.60 -17.35
N LEU A 134 -30.56 -3.67 -16.86
CA LEU A 134 -30.16 -2.74 -15.82
C LEU A 134 -30.79 -3.10 -14.48
N LEU A 135 -29.95 -3.41 -13.50
CA LEU A 135 -30.34 -3.80 -12.14
C LEU A 135 -29.76 -2.81 -11.13
N ALA A 136 -30.48 -2.53 -10.05
CA ALA A 136 -29.93 -1.77 -8.93
C ALA A 136 -30.25 -2.42 -7.59
N LEU A 137 -29.21 -2.76 -6.81
CA LEU A 137 -29.36 -3.40 -5.51
C LEU A 137 -29.30 -2.36 -4.39
N GLU A 138 -30.30 -2.33 -3.52
CA GLU A 138 -30.30 -1.44 -2.35
C GLU A 138 -29.41 -2.02 -1.24
N HIS A 139 -28.58 -1.18 -0.64
CA HIS A 139 -27.65 -1.60 0.41
C HIS A 139 -28.39 -2.05 1.67
N ARG A 140 -27.88 -3.09 2.35
CA ARG A 140 -28.39 -3.52 3.66
C ARG A 140 -28.42 -2.35 4.66
N PHE A 141 -29.45 -2.30 5.51
CA PHE A 141 -29.71 -1.23 6.50
C PHE A 141 -30.07 0.16 5.95
N TYR A 142 -30.12 0.33 4.62
CA TYR A 142 -30.52 1.58 3.99
C TYR A 142 -31.86 1.43 3.25
N GLY A 143 -32.55 2.55 3.06
CA GLY A 143 -33.81 2.58 2.33
C GLY A 143 -34.88 1.67 2.93
N LYS A 144 -35.35 0.68 2.18
CA LYS A 144 -36.34 -0.31 2.65
C LYS A 144 -35.73 -1.70 2.85
N SER A 145 -34.40 -1.82 2.81
CA SER A 145 -33.66 -3.07 2.93
C SER A 145 -33.26 -3.30 4.39
N TYR A 146 -34.19 -3.86 5.17
CA TYR A 146 -34.03 -4.08 6.60
C TYR A 146 -33.69 -5.55 6.90
N PRO A 147 -32.43 -5.87 7.20
CA PRO A 147 -32.03 -7.23 7.55
C PRO A 147 -32.48 -7.66 8.95
N THR A 148 -32.84 -6.70 9.82
CA THR A 148 -33.21 -6.89 11.22
C THR A 148 -34.47 -6.08 11.58
N GLU A 149 -35.03 -6.29 12.78
CA GLU A 149 -36.20 -5.53 13.25
C GLU A 149 -35.87 -4.06 13.56
N ASP A 150 -34.64 -3.79 14.01
CA ASP A 150 -34.13 -2.47 14.37
C ASP A 150 -32.63 -2.34 14.05
N MET A 151 -32.09 -1.13 14.29
CA MET A 151 -30.68 -0.76 14.21
C MET A 151 -30.03 -0.69 15.60
N SER A 152 -30.45 -1.55 16.54
CA SER A 152 -29.77 -1.67 17.83
C SER A 152 -28.30 -2.09 17.63
N LEU A 153 -27.43 -1.80 18.59
CA LEU A 153 -25.98 -2.08 18.46
C LEU A 153 -25.65 -3.54 18.10
N PRO A 154 -26.32 -4.57 18.66
CA PRO A 154 -26.08 -5.95 18.25
C PRO A 154 -26.46 -6.23 16.79
N ASN A 155 -27.49 -5.56 16.27
CA ASN A 155 -27.96 -5.72 14.91
C ASN A 155 -27.07 -4.97 13.91
N LEU A 156 -26.56 -3.79 14.27
CA LEU A 156 -25.60 -3.05 13.45
C LEU A 156 -24.30 -3.83 13.18
N ALA A 157 -23.98 -4.86 13.96
CA ALA A 157 -22.84 -5.75 13.67
C ALA A 157 -22.92 -6.45 12.30
N TYR A 158 -24.10 -6.52 11.67
CA TYR A 158 -24.28 -7.03 10.31
C TYR A 158 -24.11 -5.96 9.22
N LEU A 159 -23.85 -4.71 9.59
CA LEU A 159 -23.53 -3.60 8.71
C LEU A 159 -22.00 -3.45 8.62
N SER A 160 -21.39 -4.22 7.71
CA SER A 160 -19.98 -4.10 7.36
C SER A 160 -19.77 -4.15 5.86
N SER A 161 -18.63 -3.62 5.40
CA SER A 161 -18.22 -3.68 3.99
C SER A 161 -18.13 -5.12 3.47
N GLU A 162 -17.57 -6.04 4.26
CA GLU A 162 -17.45 -7.46 3.90
C GLU A 162 -18.80 -8.12 3.64
N GLN A 163 -19.79 -7.83 4.50
CA GLN A 163 -21.12 -8.38 4.37
C GLN A 163 -21.88 -7.78 3.18
N ALA A 164 -21.63 -6.51 2.84
CA ALA A 164 -22.21 -5.85 1.67
C ALA A 164 -21.62 -6.39 0.35
N LEU A 165 -20.30 -6.65 0.32
CA LEU A 165 -19.66 -7.29 -0.83
C LEU A 165 -20.17 -8.71 -1.06
N ALA A 166 -20.40 -9.46 0.02
CA ALA A 166 -21.00 -10.79 -0.07
C ALA A 166 -22.47 -10.75 -0.54
N ASP A 167 -23.24 -9.71 -0.19
CA ASP A 167 -24.58 -9.50 -0.75
C ASP A 167 -24.53 -9.30 -2.27
N LEU A 168 -23.61 -8.49 -2.77
CA LEU A 168 -23.45 -8.25 -4.22
C LEU A 168 -23.14 -9.55 -4.96
N ALA A 169 -22.24 -10.38 -4.43
CA ALA A 169 -21.91 -11.68 -5.00
C ALA A 169 -23.09 -12.67 -4.98
N HIS A 170 -23.86 -12.69 -3.88
CA HIS A 170 -25.03 -13.56 -3.76
C HIS A 170 -26.21 -13.08 -4.63
N PHE A 171 -26.41 -11.77 -4.71
CA PHE A 171 -27.40 -11.15 -5.60
C PHE A 171 -27.09 -11.42 -7.08
N HIS A 172 -25.82 -11.37 -7.47
CA HIS A 172 -25.40 -11.78 -8.82
C HIS A 172 -25.88 -13.21 -9.13
N SER A 173 -25.64 -14.18 -8.24
CA SER A 173 -26.12 -15.56 -8.42
C SER A 173 -27.64 -15.64 -8.54
N PHE A 174 -28.37 -14.96 -7.65
CA PHE A 174 -29.83 -14.94 -7.68
C PHE A 174 -30.39 -14.34 -8.98
N ALA A 175 -29.85 -13.22 -9.43
CA ALA A 175 -30.28 -12.56 -10.65
C ALA A 175 -29.92 -13.41 -11.87
N THR A 176 -28.76 -14.06 -11.87
CA THR A 176 -28.35 -15.03 -12.89
C THR A 176 -29.41 -16.13 -13.05
N ASP A 177 -29.83 -16.75 -11.96
CA ASP A 177 -30.86 -17.80 -11.98
C ASP A 177 -32.24 -17.25 -12.37
N LYS A 178 -32.64 -16.10 -11.83
CA LYS A 178 -33.96 -15.50 -12.05
C LYS A 178 -34.20 -15.07 -13.50
N TYR A 179 -33.17 -14.53 -14.16
CA TYR A 179 -33.24 -14.05 -15.53
C TYR A 179 -32.67 -15.04 -16.55
N GLY A 180 -32.23 -16.22 -16.11
CA GLY A 180 -31.68 -17.28 -16.97
C GLY A 180 -30.35 -16.89 -17.64
N LEU A 181 -29.55 -16.07 -16.98
CA LEU A 181 -28.26 -15.60 -17.50
C LEU A 181 -27.25 -16.75 -17.36
N THR A 182 -26.42 -17.01 -18.36
CA THR A 182 -25.40 -18.07 -18.34
C THR A 182 -24.01 -17.54 -18.69
N ASP A 183 -23.90 -16.76 -19.75
CA ASP A 183 -22.62 -16.30 -20.31
C ASP A 183 -22.56 -14.76 -20.44
N GLU A 184 -23.59 -14.05 -19.96
CA GLU A 184 -23.68 -12.60 -20.02
C GLU A 184 -22.61 -11.93 -19.17
N LYS A 185 -21.99 -10.88 -19.70
CA LYS A 185 -20.98 -10.08 -19.00
C LYS A 185 -21.63 -9.05 -18.08
N TRP A 186 -21.16 -9.02 -16.84
CA TRP A 186 -21.62 -8.05 -15.84
C TRP A 186 -20.67 -6.87 -15.67
N VAL A 187 -21.20 -5.66 -15.61
CA VAL A 187 -20.43 -4.45 -15.24
C VAL A 187 -21.10 -3.77 -14.06
N ALA A 188 -20.35 -3.53 -12.99
CA ALA A 188 -20.88 -2.84 -11.81
C ALA A 188 -20.47 -1.35 -11.78
N PHE A 189 -21.37 -0.51 -11.30
CA PHE A 189 -21.22 0.93 -11.20
C PHE A 189 -21.53 1.37 -9.77
N GLY A 190 -20.69 2.24 -9.22
CA GLY A 190 -20.91 2.87 -7.92
C GLY A 190 -20.17 4.20 -7.81
N GLY A 191 -20.75 5.12 -7.05
CA GLY A 191 -20.18 6.42 -6.71
C GLY A 191 -19.91 6.50 -5.21
N SER A 192 -18.87 7.21 -4.76
CA SER A 192 -18.56 7.37 -3.32
C SER A 192 -18.29 6.01 -2.63
N TYR A 193 -18.88 5.72 -1.46
CA TYR A 193 -18.79 4.39 -0.84
C TYR A 193 -19.29 3.25 -1.74
N PRO A 194 -20.40 3.35 -2.51
CA PRO A 194 -20.68 2.40 -3.58
C PRO A 194 -19.56 2.25 -4.61
N GLY A 195 -18.80 3.32 -4.86
CA GLY A 195 -17.57 3.27 -5.66
C GLY A 195 -16.50 2.39 -5.00
N ASN A 196 -16.33 2.50 -3.68
CA ASN A 196 -15.51 1.56 -2.92
C ASN A 196 -15.99 0.12 -3.11
N LEU A 197 -17.29 -0.13 -2.97
CA LEU A 197 -17.88 -1.46 -3.19
C LEU A 197 -17.68 -1.94 -4.64
N ALA A 198 -17.77 -1.06 -5.64
CA ALA A 198 -17.52 -1.40 -7.05
C ALA A 198 -16.05 -1.80 -7.30
N ALA A 199 -15.10 -1.11 -6.67
CA ALA A 199 -13.69 -1.49 -6.74
C ALA A 199 -13.43 -2.80 -5.97
N TRP A 200 -13.95 -2.91 -4.75
CA TRP A 200 -13.69 -4.05 -3.86
C TRP A 200 -14.42 -5.32 -4.27
N VAL A 201 -15.59 -5.24 -4.92
CA VAL A 201 -16.26 -6.43 -5.46
C VAL A 201 -15.46 -7.03 -6.62
N LYS A 202 -14.83 -6.18 -7.43
CA LYS A 202 -13.89 -6.63 -8.48
C LYS A 202 -12.62 -7.23 -7.87
N LEU A 203 -12.12 -6.69 -6.76
CA LEU A 203 -10.99 -7.24 -6.01
C LEU A 203 -11.30 -8.61 -5.40
N LYS A 204 -12.43 -8.75 -4.70
CA LYS A 204 -12.77 -9.95 -3.91
C LYS A 204 -13.48 -11.04 -4.74
N TYR A 205 -14.22 -10.64 -5.76
CA TYR A 205 -14.99 -11.53 -6.64
C TYR A 205 -14.69 -11.25 -8.12
N PRO A 206 -13.42 -11.32 -8.55
CA PRO A 206 -12.98 -10.86 -9.87
C PRO A 206 -13.63 -11.56 -11.06
N ALA A 207 -14.12 -12.78 -10.87
CA ALA A 207 -14.75 -13.59 -11.90
C ALA A 207 -16.22 -13.25 -12.16
N LEU A 208 -16.91 -12.57 -11.22
CA LEU A 208 -18.34 -12.27 -11.35
C LEU A 208 -18.60 -11.06 -12.25
N PHE A 209 -17.68 -10.11 -12.31
CA PHE A 209 -17.85 -8.86 -13.07
C PHE A 209 -16.77 -8.76 -14.16
N ALA A 210 -17.15 -8.51 -15.40
CA ALA A 210 -16.23 -8.29 -16.52
C ALA A 210 -15.36 -7.04 -16.32
N GLY A 211 -15.92 -6.00 -15.68
CA GLY A 211 -15.22 -4.79 -15.23
C GLY A 211 -16.12 -3.96 -14.31
N THR A 212 -15.57 -2.92 -13.69
CA THR A 212 -16.34 -2.01 -12.82
C THR A 212 -15.96 -0.54 -13.01
N VAL A 213 -16.88 0.36 -12.70
CA VAL A 213 -16.66 1.81 -12.66
C VAL A 213 -16.87 2.27 -11.22
N ALA A 214 -15.78 2.73 -10.59
CA ALA A 214 -15.71 3.16 -9.21
C ALA A 214 -15.54 4.69 -9.17
N SER A 215 -16.64 5.42 -9.38
CA SER A 215 -16.64 6.88 -9.37
C SER A 215 -16.41 7.41 -7.96
N SER A 216 -15.53 8.42 -7.85
CA SER A 216 -15.26 9.21 -6.65
C SER A 216 -15.06 8.34 -5.39
N ALA A 217 -14.41 7.19 -5.57
CA ALA A 217 -14.32 6.13 -4.57
C ALA A 217 -13.19 6.43 -3.56
N PRO A 218 -13.51 6.76 -2.28
CA PRO A 218 -12.48 6.97 -1.26
C PRO A 218 -11.96 5.62 -0.77
N VAL A 219 -11.10 4.96 -1.56
CA VAL A 219 -10.57 3.62 -1.25
C VAL A 219 -9.57 3.63 -0.09
N HIS A 220 -9.02 4.79 0.27
CA HIS A 220 -8.13 4.97 1.42
C HIS A 220 -8.90 5.30 2.70
N ALA A 221 -9.06 4.32 3.61
CA ALA A 221 -9.64 4.53 4.93
C ALA A 221 -8.70 5.38 5.82
N LYS A 222 -9.19 6.48 6.39
CA LYS A 222 -8.39 7.40 7.20
C LYS A 222 -9.22 7.99 8.33
N SER A 223 -8.72 7.95 9.57
CA SER A 223 -9.42 8.44 10.76
C SER A 223 -9.62 9.95 10.75
N ASP A 224 -8.53 10.73 10.81
CA ASP A 224 -8.54 12.19 10.73
C ASP A 224 -8.44 12.65 9.27
N PHE A 225 -9.54 13.12 8.69
CA PHE A 225 -9.67 13.50 7.28
C PHE A 225 -9.77 15.02 7.10
N TYR A 226 -8.68 15.71 7.40
CA TYR A 226 -8.57 17.16 7.24
C TYR A 226 -8.43 17.60 5.77
N GLU A 227 -7.95 16.73 4.88
CA GLU A 227 -7.75 17.06 3.46
C GLU A 227 -9.06 17.38 2.75
N TYR A 228 -10.20 16.89 3.25
CA TYR A 228 -11.52 17.29 2.76
C TYR A 228 -11.63 18.82 2.70
N MET A 229 -11.30 19.51 3.80
CA MET A 229 -11.43 20.96 3.88
C MET A 229 -10.31 21.70 3.14
N GLU A 230 -9.17 21.05 2.90
CA GLU A 230 -8.13 21.60 2.01
C GLU A 230 -8.64 21.66 0.57
N VAL A 231 -9.28 20.59 0.09
CA VAL A 231 -9.85 20.52 -1.26
C VAL A 231 -11.01 21.50 -1.43
N VAL A 232 -11.86 21.69 -0.41
CA VAL A 232 -12.87 22.77 -0.44
C VAL A 232 -12.21 24.14 -0.66
N GLY A 233 -11.10 24.39 0.04
CA GLY A 233 -10.29 25.59 -0.16
C GLY A 233 -9.70 25.68 -1.57
N ASP A 234 -9.20 24.59 -2.14
CA ASP A 234 -8.70 24.55 -3.51
C ASP A 234 -9.81 24.78 -4.55
N GLY A 235 -11.03 24.33 -4.28
CA GLY A 235 -12.22 24.66 -5.07
C GLY A 235 -12.49 26.17 -5.10
N LEU A 236 -12.43 26.85 -3.95
CA LEU A 236 -12.55 28.31 -3.88
C LEU A 236 -11.44 29.02 -4.68
N ARG A 237 -10.20 28.51 -4.61
CA ARG A 237 -9.08 29.04 -5.41
C ARG A 237 -9.29 28.83 -6.91
N TYR A 238 -9.85 27.68 -7.30
CA TYR A 238 -10.08 27.34 -8.70
C TYR A 238 -11.08 28.30 -9.36
N PHE A 239 -12.19 28.63 -8.68
CA PHE A 239 -13.22 29.51 -9.24
C PHE A 239 -12.97 31.01 -9.00
N GLY A 240 -12.50 31.40 -7.81
CA GLY A 240 -12.36 32.80 -7.42
C GLY A 240 -10.92 33.30 -7.21
N GLY A 241 -9.92 32.47 -7.51
CA GLY A 241 -8.51 32.79 -7.28
C GLY A 241 -8.13 32.86 -5.80
N GLY A 242 -6.91 33.32 -5.53
CA GLY A 242 -6.42 33.49 -4.15
C GLY A 242 -7.22 34.49 -3.34
N GLU A 243 -7.85 35.48 -4.00
CA GLU A 243 -8.65 36.51 -3.34
C GLU A 243 -9.90 35.92 -2.67
N CYS A 244 -10.69 35.09 -3.39
CA CYS A 244 -11.86 34.42 -2.81
C CYS A 244 -11.47 33.55 -1.61
N TYR A 245 -10.37 32.81 -1.73
CA TYR A 245 -9.84 31.99 -0.64
C TYR A 245 -9.55 32.84 0.60
N HIS A 246 -8.83 33.95 0.44
CA HIS A 246 -8.44 34.82 1.56
C HIS A 246 -9.63 35.54 2.20
N GLN A 247 -10.64 35.93 1.41
CA GLN A 247 -11.86 36.55 1.95
C GLN A 247 -12.67 35.58 2.81
N VAL A 248 -12.74 34.31 2.41
CA VAL A 248 -13.37 33.26 3.23
C VAL A 248 -12.54 32.95 4.46
N GLU A 249 -11.21 32.85 4.32
CA GLU A 249 -10.27 32.65 5.44
C GLU A 249 -10.35 33.78 6.48
N GLU A 250 -10.42 35.04 6.04
CA GLU A 250 -10.59 36.22 6.89
C GLU A 250 -11.90 36.13 7.67
N ALA A 251 -13.02 35.86 6.98
CA ALA A 251 -14.33 35.74 7.60
C ALA A 251 -14.40 34.61 8.64
N ILE A 252 -13.80 33.45 8.35
CA ILE A 252 -13.75 32.31 9.28
C ILE A 252 -12.79 32.59 10.45
N THR A 253 -11.70 33.30 10.21
CA THR A 253 -10.76 33.71 11.26
C THR A 253 -11.39 34.69 12.25
N GLU A 254 -12.08 35.72 11.74
CA GLU A 254 -12.81 36.67 12.59
C GLU A 254 -13.97 35.99 13.35
N PHE A 255 -14.69 35.06 12.70
CA PHE A 255 -15.68 34.23 13.38
C PHE A 255 -15.06 33.41 14.53
N GLY A 256 -13.93 32.77 14.31
CA GLY A 256 -13.20 32.03 15.35
C GLY A 256 -12.77 32.93 16.53
N GLN A 257 -12.34 34.16 16.24
CA GLN A 257 -12.03 35.14 17.28
C GLN A 257 -13.25 35.53 18.13
N LEU A 258 -14.44 35.60 17.53
CA LEU A 258 -15.69 35.86 18.27
C LEU A 258 -16.06 34.68 19.18
N MET A 259 -15.88 33.45 18.73
CA MET A 259 -16.09 32.25 19.55
C MET A 259 -15.15 32.21 20.78
N ASP A 260 -13.91 32.67 20.61
CA ASP A 260 -12.88 32.81 21.65
C ASP A 260 -13.07 34.06 22.54
N GLY A 261 -13.85 35.05 22.10
CA GLY A 261 -14.03 36.37 22.73
C GLY A 261 -14.84 36.40 24.03
N GLY A 262 -15.03 35.25 24.68
CA GLY A 262 -15.80 35.13 25.92
C GLY A 262 -17.29 35.47 25.73
N LYS A 263 -17.92 36.09 26.73
CA LYS A 263 -19.37 36.36 26.71
C LYS A 263 -19.77 37.35 25.60
N GLU A 264 -19.03 38.43 25.44
CA GLU A 264 -19.34 39.48 24.46
C GLU A 264 -19.26 38.97 23.02
N GLY A 265 -18.20 38.21 22.71
CA GLY A 265 -18.07 37.54 21.40
C GLY A 265 -19.19 36.53 21.14
N ARG A 266 -19.53 35.69 22.14
CA ARG A 266 -20.62 34.71 22.01
C ARG A 266 -22.01 35.35 21.91
N ASP A 267 -22.24 36.49 22.55
CA ASP A 267 -23.48 37.26 22.40
C ASP A 267 -23.63 37.77 20.96
N LYS A 268 -22.53 38.27 20.36
CA LYS A 268 -22.50 38.66 18.92
C LYS A 268 -22.72 37.46 17.99
N VAL A 269 -22.14 36.30 18.28
CA VAL A 269 -22.37 35.07 17.49
C VAL A 269 -23.85 34.65 17.56
N ASN A 270 -24.45 34.69 18.75
CA ASN A 270 -25.86 34.34 18.93
C ASN A 270 -26.80 35.26 18.13
N GLU A 271 -26.48 36.55 18.07
CA GLU A 271 -27.23 37.55 17.30
C GLU A 271 -27.14 37.30 15.79
N LEU A 272 -25.92 37.15 15.27
CA LEU A 272 -25.66 37.06 13.82
C LEU A 272 -26.06 35.70 13.23
N PHE A 273 -25.67 34.61 13.89
CA PHE A 273 -25.76 33.26 13.31
C PHE A 273 -26.98 32.46 13.77
N LYS A 274 -27.65 32.90 14.85
CA LYS A 274 -28.88 32.30 15.40
C LYS A 274 -28.76 30.77 15.62
N PRO A 275 -27.90 30.32 16.55
CA PRO A 275 -27.83 28.90 16.91
C PRO A 275 -29.16 28.41 17.49
N CYS A 276 -29.50 27.14 17.24
CA CYS A 276 -30.75 26.54 17.73
C CYS A 276 -30.78 26.40 19.26
N TYR A 277 -29.60 26.18 19.87
CA TYR A 277 -29.43 26.03 21.31
C TYR A 277 -28.20 26.81 21.80
N PRO A 278 -28.19 27.24 23.07
CA PRO A 278 -27.00 27.83 23.67
C PRO A 278 -25.82 26.84 23.69
N MET A 279 -24.66 27.27 23.19
CA MET A 279 -23.42 26.52 23.21
C MET A 279 -22.78 26.63 24.60
N THR A 280 -22.65 25.51 25.29
CA THR A 280 -22.24 25.49 26.71
C THR A 280 -20.89 24.85 26.98
N ASN A 281 -20.36 24.09 26.03
CA ASN A 281 -19.12 23.33 26.16
C ASN A 281 -18.48 23.11 24.77
N GLU A 282 -17.27 22.54 24.76
CA GLU A 282 -16.50 22.31 23.53
C GLU A 282 -17.18 21.37 22.52
N PHE A 283 -18.05 20.45 22.97
CA PHE A 283 -18.78 19.57 22.08
C PHE A 283 -19.91 20.32 21.36
N ASP A 284 -20.64 21.17 22.08
CA ASP A 284 -21.61 22.08 21.47
C ASP A 284 -20.92 23.03 20.47
N ASP A 285 -19.74 23.54 20.82
CA ASP A 285 -18.92 24.38 19.93
C ASP A 285 -18.53 23.60 18.66
N SER A 286 -18.11 22.33 18.79
CA SER A 286 -17.77 21.49 17.62
C SER A 286 -18.96 21.27 16.70
N VAL A 287 -20.18 21.18 17.26
CA VAL A 287 -21.39 21.05 16.44
C VAL A 287 -21.63 22.36 15.71
N PHE A 288 -21.60 23.47 16.42
CA PHE A 288 -21.85 24.75 15.77
C PHE A 288 -20.82 25.11 14.68
N GLU A 289 -19.53 24.89 14.95
CA GLU A 289 -18.47 25.10 13.95
C GLU A 289 -18.59 24.15 12.74
N THR A 290 -18.97 22.90 12.96
CA THR A 290 -19.21 21.96 11.84
C THR A 290 -20.39 22.41 10.99
N SER A 291 -21.45 22.98 11.59
CA SER A 291 -22.56 23.59 10.82
C SER A 291 -22.13 24.80 9.99
N VAL A 292 -21.13 25.56 10.43
CA VAL A 292 -20.56 26.70 9.68
C VAL A 292 -19.78 26.20 8.46
N MET A 293 -18.87 25.24 8.64
CA MET A 293 -18.11 24.71 7.50
C MET A 293 -18.97 23.86 6.55
N GLY A 294 -20.01 23.19 7.05
CA GLY A 294 -20.87 22.28 6.28
C GLY A 294 -21.47 22.92 5.03
N ALA A 295 -21.88 24.19 5.10
CA ALA A 295 -22.40 24.91 3.94
C ALA A 295 -21.39 25.00 2.77
N PHE A 296 -20.09 25.07 3.07
CA PHE A 296 -19.05 25.07 2.03
C PHE A 296 -18.74 23.65 1.54
N GLN A 297 -18.79 22.66 2.43
CA GLN A 297 -18.60 21.24 2.09
C GLN A 297 -19.62 20.78 1.04
N ASP A 298 -20.91 21.07 1.28
CA ASP A 298 -21.99 20.66 0.41
C ASP A 298 -21.91 21.32 -0.98
N ILE A 299 -21.64 22.63 -1.02
CA ILE A 299 -21.50 23.37 -2.27
C ILE A 299 -20.30 22.85 -3.07
N ALA A 300 -19.17 22.54 -2.43
CA ALA A 300 -18.01 21.99 -3.11
C ALA A 300 -18.28 20.57 -3.63
N GLN A 301 -18.80 19.69 -2.78
CA GLN A 301 -19.06 18.29 -3.10
C GLN A 301 -20.05 18.15 -4.26
N TYR A 302 -21.10 18.98 -4.33
CA TYR A 302 -22.16 18.90 -5.34
C TYR A 302 -22.16 20.09 -6.32
N ASN A 303 -21.02 20.75 -6.50
CA ASN A 303 -20.90 21.95 -7.30
C ASN A 303 -21.43 21.76 -8.73
N ALA A 304 -22.40 22.59 -9.13
CA ALA A 304 -22.99 22.65 -10.47
C ALA A 304 -23.65 21.33 -10.96
N ILE A 305 -24.00 20.41 -10.06
CA ILE A 305 -24.70 19.16 -10.42
C ILE A 305 -26.22 19.38 -10.58
N HIS A 306 -26.80 20.27 -9.77
CA HIS A 306 -28.24 20.52 -9.74
C HIS A 306 -28.58 21.97 -10.11
N GLU A 307 -29.61 22.15 -10.93
CA GLU A 307 -30.11 23.49 -11.28
C GLU A 307 -30.68 24.20 -10.05
N GLY A 308 -30.34 25.48 -9.87
CA GLY A 308 -30.87 26.32 -8.79
C GLY A 308 -30.17 26.18 -7.44
N VAL A 309 -29.13 25.36 -7.34
CA VAL A 309 -28.28 25.24 -6.15
C VAL A 309 -27.06 26.17 -6.28
N MET A 310 -26.64 26.74 -5.15
CA MET A 310 -25.49 27.65 -5.11
C MET A 310 -24.20 26.93 -5.56
N THR A 311 -23.38 27.61 -6.35
CA THR A 311 -22.08 27.12 -6.83
C THR A 311 -20.90 27.81 -6.15
N LEU A 312 -19.70 27.22 -6.21
CA LEU A 312 -18.47 27.82 -5.67
C LEU A 312 -18.14 29.18 -6.31
N ASP A 313 -18.48 29.38 -7.59
CA ASP A 313 -18.37 30.68 -8.26
C ASP A 313 -19.30 31.73 -7.62
N GLU A 314 -20.52 31.35 -7.25
CA GLU A 314 -21.45 32.24 -6.54
C GLU A 314 -21.03 32.50 -5.09
N VAL A 315 -20.40 31.52 -4.42
CA VAL A 315 -19.76 31.74 -3.11
C VAL A 315 -18.70 32.83 -3.24
N CYS A 316 -17.81 32.72 -4.23
CA CYS A 316 -16.77 33.73 -4.44
C CYS A 316 -17.33 35.11 -4.77
N LYS A 317 -18.41 35.19 -5.57
CA LYS A 317 -19.10 36.46 -5.83
C LYS A 317 -19.70 37.07 -4.57
N HIS A 318 -20.28 36.25 -3.69
CA HIS A 318 -20.83 36.72 -2.41
C HIS A 318 -19.76 37.32 -1.50
N PHE A 319 -18.60 36.65 -1.37
CA PHE A 319 -17.52 37.14 -0.50
C PHE A 319 -16.75 38.33 -1.09
N ALA A 320 -16.79 38.53 -2.40
CA ALA A 320 -16.20 39.69 -3.09
C ALA A 320 -16.98 41.00 -2.85
N GLU A 321 -18.21 40.94 -2.34
CA GLU A 321 -18.98 42.14 -2.02
C GLU A 321 -18.34 42.94 -0.87
N PRO A 322 -18.40 44.29 -0.90
CA PRO A 322 -17.86 45.13 0.17
C PRO A 322 -18.72 45.02 1.44
N GLY A 323 -18.10 44.80 2.59
CA GLY A 323 -18.78 44.67 3.88
C GLY A 323 -17.89 44.04 4.96
N ASP A 324 -18.38 44.00 6.19
CA ASP A 324 -17.73 43.31 7.32
C ASP A 324 -17.65 41.80 7.06
N ALA A 325 -16.50 41.18 7.34
CA ALA A 325 -16.24 39.79 6.95
C ALA A 325 -17.15 38.79 7.67
N VAL A 326 -17.41 38.99 8.96
CA VAL A 326 -18.31 38.12 9.75
C VAL A 326 -19.77 38.31 9.34
N GLU A 327 -20.20 39.53 9.05
CA GLU A 327 -21.56 39.78 8.55
C GLU A 327 -21.80 39.12 7.19
N LYS A 328 -20.80 39.13 6.30
CA LYS A 328 -20.85 38.39 5.02
C LYS A 328 -21.03 36.90 5.24
N LEU A 329 -20.28 36.31 6.19
CA LEU A 329 -20.41 34.89 6.53
C LEU A 329 -21.80 34.57 7.12
N ALA A 330 -22.32 35.42 8.01
CA ALA A 330 -23.67 35.24 8.57
C ALA A 330 -24.76 35.34 7.49
N ALA A 331 -24.62 36.29 6.55
CA ALA A 331 -25.54 36.43 5.41
C ALA A 331 -25.48 35.22 4.47
N PHE A 332 -24.27 34.71 4.19
CA PHE A 332 -24.06 33.49 3.41
C PHE A 332 -24.76 32.29 4.05
N LEU A 333 -24.49 32.03 5.33
CA LEU A 333 -25.10 30.91 6.05
C LEU A 333 -26.63 31.06 6.19
N ASN A 334 -27.15 32.27 6.31
CA ASN A 334 -28.59 32.49 6.31
C ASN A 334 -29.24 32.19 4.95
N LYS A 335 -28.50 32.37 3.85
CA LYS A 335 -28.98 32.05 2.48
C LYS A 335 -28.90 30.56 2.17
N THR A 336 -27.91 29.85 2.73
CA THR A 336 -27.66 28.43 2.43
C THR A 336 -28.29 27.48 3.45
N ARG A 337 -28.57 27.91 4.67
CA ARG A 337 -29.19 27.04 5.69
C ARG A 337 -30.60 26.66 5.33
N VAL A 338 -30.97 25.43 5.72
CA VAL A 338 -32.34 24.95 5.65
C VAL A 338 -32.97 24.95 7.04
N GLY A 339 -33.79 25.97 7.32
CA GLY A 339 -34.47 26.15 8.60
C GLY A 339 -34.22 27.52 9.26
N ASP A 340 -34.76 27.71 10.46
CA ASP A 340 -34.75 29.02 11.14
C ASP A 340 -33.46 29.29 11.95
N CYS A 341 -32.65 28.27 12.23
CA CYS A 341 -31.47 28.32 13.10
C CYS A 341 -30.40 27.31 12.66
N LEU A 342 -29.15 27.49 13.13
CA LEU A 342 -28.04 26.56 12.90
C LEU A 342 -27.90 25.55 14.04
N ASP A 343 -27.63 24.28 13.72
CA ASP A 343 -27.45 23.24 14.74
C ASP A 343 -26.22 23.55 15.62
N SER A 344 -26.36 23.33 16.92
CA SER A 344 -25.39 23.83 17.91
C SER A 344 -25.33 23.01 19.20
N LYS A 345 -25.98 21.84 19.24
CA LYS A 345 -26.07 21.01 20.43
C LYS A 345 -25.54 19.61 20.18
N PHE A 346 -24.65 19.17 21.05
CA PHE A 346 -24.10 17.82 20.97
C PHE A 346 -24.98 16.78 21.67
N GLU A 347 -25.47 17.09 22.87
CA GLU A 347 -26.33 16.22 23.67
C GLU A 347 -27.29 17.02 24.57
N GLY A 348 -28.34 16.39 25.05
CA GLY A 348 -29.32 16.98 25.97
C GLY A 348 -30.43 17.80 25.30
N ALA A 349 -30.57 17.71 23.98
CA ALA A 349 -31.66 18.33 23.22
C ALA A 349 -32.30 17.33 22.24
N ALA A 350 -33.57 17.55 21.88
CA ALA A 350 -34.28 16.65 20.97
C ALA A 350 -33.61 16.51 19.58
N ASN A 351 -32.85 17.53 19.18
CA ASN A 351 -32.03 17.54 17.97
C ASN A 351 -30.50 17.54 18.25
N GLY A 352 -30.07 17.23 19.49
CA GLY A 352 -28.63 17.15 19.78
C GLY A 352 -28.03 15.90 19.14
N THR A 353 -26.81 15.95 18.60
CA THR A 353 -26.18 14.85 17.83
C THR A 353 -26.36 13.45 18.43
N VAL A 354 -26.20 13.30 19.75
CA VAL A 354 -26.33 12.02 20.46
C VAL A 354 -27.76 11.46 20.39
N GLU A 355 -28.80 12.27 20.57
CA GLU A 355 -30.21 11.84 20.66
C GLU A 355 -30.78 11.22 19.36
N VAL A 356 -30.02 11.29 18.29
CA VAL A 356 -30.48 11.16 16.90
C VAL A 356 -29.81 9.98 16.31
N LEU A 357 -28.49 9.96 16.47
CA LEU A 357 -27.70 8.81 16.20
C LEU A 357 -28.09 7.71 17.18
N SER A 358 -28.70 7.99 18.34
CA SER A 358 -29.27 6.98 19.24
C SER A 358 -30.63 6.42 18.79
N ARG A 359 -31.28 6.96 17.75
CA ARG A 359 -32.56 6.42 17.25
C ARG A 359 -32.32 5.13 16.48
N ASP A 360 -32.77 4.02 17.02
CA ASP A 360 -32.52 2.69 16.48
C ASP A 360 -33.65 2.15 15.58
N GLN A 361 -34.75 2.88 15.40
CA GLN A 361 -35.86 2.43 14.57
C GLN A 361 -35.64 2.80 13.10
N PHE A 362 -35.95 1.87 12.19
CA PHE A 362 -35.96 2.15 10.75
C PHE A 362 -37.14 3.07 10.40
N ASP A 363 -36.86 4.17 9.69
CA ASP A 363 -37.86 5.12 9.19
C ASP A 363 -37.91 5.18 7.65
N GLY A 364 -37.01 4.46 6.98
CA GLY A 364 -36.86 4.39 5.53
C GLY A 364 -36.33 5.66 4.87
N LYS A 365 -35.86 6.63 5.66
CA LYS A 365 -35.43 7.95 5.18
C LYS A 365 -34.08 8.36 5.76
N SER A 366 -33.82 8.06 7.03
CA SER A 366 -32.59 8.43 7.73
C SER A 366 -31.47 7.41 7.46
N SER A 367 -30.29 7.93 7.13
CA SER A 367 -29.06 7.16 6.89
C SER A 367 -27.95 7.44 7.91
N ALA A 368 -28.13 8.46 8.76
CA ALA A 368 -27.04 9.01 9.56
C ALA A 368 -26.51 8.01 10.60
N ARG A 369 -27.39 7.26 11.29
CA ARG A 369 -26.96 6.29 12.31
C ARG A 369 -26.13 5.16 11.69
N GLN A 370 -26.55 4.67 10.52
CA GLN A 370 -25.91 3.57 9.81
C GLN A 370 -24.56 4.01 9.25
N TRP A 371 -24.51 5.18 8.60
CA TRP A 371 -23.28 5.72 8.03
C TRP A 371 -22.24 6.00 9.11
N VAL A 372 -22.66 6.69 10.18
CA VAL A 372 -21.77 6.98 11.32
C VAL A 372 -21.26 5.69 11.95
N TYR A 373 -22.10 4.65 12.06
CA TYR A 373 -21.63 3.35 12.54
C TYR A 373 -20.51 2.78 11.66
N GLN A 374 -20.63 2.82 10.33
CA GLN A 374 -19.59 2.36 9.42
C GLN A 374 -18.29 3.17 9.54
N THR A 375 -18.39 4.50 9.70
CA THR A 375 -17.20 5.34 9.96
C THR A 375 -16.54 4.99 11.30
N CYS A 376 -17.33 4.74 12.35
CA CYS A 376 -16.83 4.33 13.67
C CYS A 376 -16.27 2.91 13.68
N ASN A 377 -16.74 2.03 12.80
CA ASN A 377 -16.35 0.63 12.75
C ASN A 377 -15.14 0.39 11.84
N GLU A 378 -15.15 0.92 10.61
CA GLU A 378 -14.21 0.55 9.55
C GLU A 378 -13.40 1.73 9.00
N PHE A 379 -14.03 2.89 8.75
CA PHE A 379 -13.44 3.84 7.80
C PHE A 379 -12.75 5.06 8.39
N GLY A 380 -13.12 5.49 9.60
CA GLY A 380 -12.62 6.76 10.12
C GLY A 380 -13.38 7.93 9.49
N TYR A 381 -12.98 8.37 8.31
CA TYR A 381 -13.56 9.47 7.51
C TYR A 381 -14.06 10.67 8.33
N PHE A 382 -13.44 10.98 9.47
CA PHE A 382 -13.87 12.10 10.30
C PHE A 382 -13.31 13.37 9.67
N GLN A 383 -14.20 14.16 9.07
CA GLN A 383 -13.85 15.42 8.43
C GLN A 383 -13.48 16.46 9.50
N THR A 384 -12.29 17.04 9.42
CA THR A 384 -11.77 17.98 10.43
C THR A 384 -11.17 19.23 9.79
N THR A 385 -10.88 20.22 10.62
CA THR A 385 -10.27 21.51 10.22
C THR A 385 -8.86 21.68 10.76
N THR A 386 -8.20 20.59 11.17
CA THR A 386 -6.90 20.62 11.86
C THR A 386 -5.74 21.07 10.97
N SER A 387 -5.94 21.16 9.66
CA SER A 387 -4.93 21.62 8.71
C SER A 387 -4.92 23.14 8.55
N VAL A 388 -3.72 23.72 8.65
CA VAL A 388 -3.45 25.14 8.38
C VAL A 388 -3.48 25.50 6.89
N ARG A 389 -3.58 24.52 5.99
CA ARG A 389 -3.71 24.77 4.53
C ARG A 389 -5.16 25.02 4.10
N SER A 390 -6.10 24.78 5.02
CA SER A 390 -7.52 25.01 4.83
C SER A 390 -7.91 26.42 5.32
N PRO A 391 -8.79 27.15 4.62
CA PRO A 391 -9.26 28.46 5.10
C PRO A 391 -10.15 28.33 6.35
N PHE A 392 -10.45 27.09 6.76
CA PHE A 392 -11.27 26.77 7.92
C PHE A 392 -10.46 26.45 9.18
N HIS A 393 -9.14 26.63 9.15
CA HIS A 393 -8.23 26.28 10.25
C HIS A 393 -8.53 27.01 11.58
N ALA A 394 -9.31 28.09 11.55
CA ALA A 394 -9.70 28.85 12.73
C ALA A 394 -10.83 28.20 13.54
N LEU A 395 -11.52 27.20 12.98
CA LEU A 395 -12.53 26.38 13.67
C LEU A 395 -11.82 25.33 14.53
N ARG A 396 -11.64 25.62 15.83
CA ARG A 396 -10.75 24.82 16.71
C ARG A 396 -11.44 23.65 17.40
N ALA A 397 -12.77 23.66 17.50
CA ALA A 397 -13.53 22.62 18.16
C ALA A 397 -13.79 21.40 17.25
N VAL A 398 -13.64 21.55 15.92
CA VAL A 398 -13.80 20.48 14.90
C VAL A 398 -12.54 19.59 14.83
N THR A 399 -12.33 18.79 15.87
CA THR A 399 -11.21 17.84 15.98
C THR A 399 -11.68 16.39 15.82
N GLU A 400 -10.76 15.48 15.47
CA GLU A 400 -11.03 14.03 15.40
C GLU A 400 -11.67 13.48 16.70
N ALA A 401 -11.29 14.04 17.85
CA ALA A 401 -11.85 13.66 19.14
C ALA A 401 -13.34 14.04 19.23
N ASN A 402 -13.68 15.28 18.94
CA ASN A 402 -15.03 15.83 19.14
C ASN A 402 -16.00 15.35 18.04
N VAL A 403 -15.58 15.41 16.78
CA VAL A 403 -16.44 15.08 15.64
C VAL A 403 -16.39 13.61 15.25
N GLY A 404 -15.50 12.81 15.85
CA GLY A 404 -15.31 11.38 15.58
C GLY A 404 -15.46 10.53 16.83
N THR A 405 -14.39 10.48 17.63
CA THR A 405 -14.20 9.53 18.74
C THR A 405 -15.30 9.63 19.81
N GLU A 406 -15.69 10.83 20.23
CA GLU A 406 -16.68 11.02 21.30
C GLU A 406 -18.10 10.60 20.87
N ILE A 407 -18.45 10.78 19.60
CA ILE A 407 -19.70 10.26 19.04
C ILE A 407 -19.67 8.73 19.01
N CYS A 408 -18.57 8.12 18.52
CA CYS A 408 -18.41 6.66 18.47
C CYS A 408 -18.55 6.03 19.87
N LYS A 409 -17.96 6.69 20.87
CA LYS A 409 -18.02 6.29 22.27
C LYS A 409 -19.42 6.43 22.87
N ARG A 410 -20.04 7.60 22.77
CA ARG A 410 -21.31 7.89 23.47
C ARG A 410 -22.52 7.23 22.82
N VAL A 411 -22.55 7.16 21.48
CA VAL A 411 -23.68 6.60 20.74
C VAL A 411 -23.54 5.09 20.56
N TYR A 412 -22.34 4.61 20.22
CA TYR A 412 -22.12 3.21 19.82
C TYR A 412 -21.38 2.37 20.85
N GLN A 413 -20.96 2.97 21.98
CA GLN A 413 -20.21 2.29 23.04
C GLN A 413 -18.88 1.70 22.52
N MET A 414 -18.27 2.39 21.55
CA MET A 414 -17.01 2.03 20.92
C MET A 414 -15.88 2.92 21.45
N ASP A 415 -15.18 2.44 22.46
CA ASP A 415 -14.01 3.13 23.07
C ASP A 415 -12.69 2.90 22.30
N ILE A 416 -12.77 2.26 21.12
CA ILE A 416 -11.61 1.91 20.29
C ILE A 416 -11.74 2.68 18.98
N ALA A 417 -10.62 3.19 18.47
CA ALA A 417 -10.57 3.84 17.18
C ALA A 417 -11.06 2.90 16.06
N PRO A 418 -11.62 3.44 14.96
CA PRO A 418 -12.06 2.65 13.81
C PRO A 418 -10.92 1.80 13.24
N ASP A 419 -11.23 0.62 12.70
CA ASP A 419 -10.22 -0.31 12.14
C ASP A 419 -9.79 0.07 10.72
N VAL A 420 -9.33 1.32 10.55
CA VAL A 420 -8.87 1.85 9.25
C VAL A 420 -7.68 1.06 8.71
N ALA A 421 -6.85 0.50 9.59
CA ALA A 421 -5.71 -0.33 9.20
C ALA A 421 -6.16 -1.68 8.64
N GLY A 422 -7.17 -2.31 9.26
CA GLY A 422 -7.81 -3.51 8.74
C GLY A 422 -8.45 -3.27 7.38
N ALA A 423 -9.29 -2.24 7.27
CA ALA A 423 -9.94 -1.88 6.00
C ALA A 423 -8.93 -1.64 4.86
N ASN A 424 -7.86 -0.86 5.12
CA ASN A 424 -6.82 -0.62 4.13
C ASN A 424 -6.02 -1.89 3.76
N LEU A 425 -5.76 -2.76 4.74
CA LEU A 425 -5.06 -4.03 4.50
C LEU A 425 -5.92 -4.99 3.67
N ASP A 426 -7.22 -5.06 3.97
CA ASP A 426 -8.13 -5.99 3.33
C ASP A 426 -8.45 -5.57 1.89
N TYR A 427 -8.44 -4.26 1.60
CA TYR A 427 -8.84 -3.73 0.29
C TYR A 427 -7.73 -3.08 -0.54
N GLY A 428 -6.51 -2.98 -0.01
CA GLY A 428 -5.33 -2.49 -0.75
C GLY A 428 -5.18 -0.96 -0.78
N SER A 429 -6.15 -0.20 -0.28
CA SER A 429 -6.04 1.27 -0.16
C SER A 429 -5.77 1.95 -1.52
N LEU A 430 -4.90 2.97 -1.59
CA LEU A 430 -4.47 3.58 -2.87
C LEU A 430 -3.58 2.65 -3.71
N ASP A 431 -2.96 1.63 -3.10
CA ASP A 431 -2.14 0.61 -3.77
C ASP A 431 -3.01 -0.62 -4.16
N ILE A 432 -4.29 -0.39 -4.47
CA ILE A 432 -5.26 -1.44 -4.78
C ILE A 432 -4.86 -2.23 -6.05
N GLU A 433 -4.63 -3.53 -5.88
CA GLU A 433 -4.27 -4.44 -6.96
C GLU A 433 -5.53 -5.02 -7.64
N VAL A 434 -6.13 -4.24 -8.54
CA VAL A 434 -7.32 -4.65 -9.31
C VAL A 434 -7.12 -4.55 -10.81
N GLU A 435 -7.85 -5.38 -11.55
CA GLU A 435 -7.89 -5.38 -13.00
C GLU A 435 -9.26 -4.96 -13.52
N ARG A 436 -9.29 -4.27 -14.67
CA ARG A 436 -10.52 -3.86 -15.36
C ARG A 436 -11.45 -2.98 -14.50
N VAL A 437 -10.85 -2.03 -13.78
CA VAL A 437 -11.56 -1.02 -12.99
C VAL A 437 -11.24 0.36 -13.53
N THR A 438 -12.27 1.18 -13.75
CA THR A 438 -12.11 2.61 -14.04
C THR A 438 -12.36 3.39 -12.75
N PHE A 439 -11.48 4.32 -12.40
CA PHE A 439 -11.61 5.22 -11.25
C PHE A 439 -11.80 6.68 -11.69
N PRO A 440 -13.02 7.12 -12.02
CA PRO A 440 -13.32 8.53 -12.24
C PRO A 440 -13.25 9.31 -10.92
N SER A 441 -12.66 10.50 -10.90
CA SER A 441 -12.71 11.41 -9.75
C SER A 441 -12.51 12.86 -10.21
N GLY A 442 -13.17 13.80 -9.55
CA GLY A 442 -13.09 15.22 -9.89
C GLY A 442 -11.99 15.97 -9.14
N THR A 443 -11.42 17.03 -9.71
CA THR A 443 -10.38 17.84 -9.03
C THR A 443 -10.91 18.71 -7.90
N ILE A 444 -12.20 19.06 -7.94
CA ILE A 444 -12.86 19.86 -6.88
C ILE A 444 -13.70 18.99 -5.94
N ASP A 445 -13.74 17.67 -6.15
CA ASP A 445 -14.40 16.71 -5.27
C ASP A 445 -13.59 16.54 -3.97
N PRO A 446 -14.09 16.94 -2.79
CA PRO A 446 -13.34 16.80 -1.54
C PRO A 446 -12.89 15.37 -1.21
N TRP A 447 -13.58 14.35 -1.71
CA TRP A 447 -13.26 12.94 -1.48
C TRP A 447 -12.10 12.44 -2.33
N HIS A 448 -11.69 13.16 -3.39
CA HIS A 448 -10.61 12.70 -4.26
C HIS A 448 -9.28 12.54 -3.51
N ALA A 449 -9.10 13.24 -2.39
CA ALA A 449 -7.94 13.10 -1.52
C ALA A 449 -7.75 11.68 -0.93
N LEU A 450 -8.82 10.88 -0.90
CA LEU A 450 -8.80 9.47 -0.47
C LEU A 450 -9.01 8.49 -1.65
N ALA A 451 -9.12 8.99 -2.88
CA ALA A 451 -9.40 8.23 -4.08
C ALA A 451 -8.15 7.98 -4.93
N VAL A 452 -8.27 7.08 -5.90
CA VAL A 452 -7.23 6.86 -6.93
C VAL A 452 -7.19 8.07 -7.85
N GLN A 453 -6.00 8.66 -8.02
CA GLN A 453 -5.75 9.85 -8.85
C GLN A 453 -4.78 9.52 -9.99
N ASN A 454 -4.56 10.46 -10.92
CA ASN A 454 -3.57 10.31 -11.99
C ASN A 454 -2.15 10.06 -11.47
N SER A 455 -1.80 10.58 -10.30
CA SER A 455 -0.50 10.35 -9.65
C SER A 455 -0.39 9.01 -8.93
N THR A 456 -1.50 8.31 -8.73
CA THR A 456 -1.53 7.01 -8.05
C THR A 456 -0.96 5.93 -8.96
N LYS A 457 0.00 5.14 -8.45
CA LYS A 457 0.66 4.08 -9.22
C LYS A 457 -0.20 2.82 -9.21
N LEU A 458 -1.03 2.64 -10.23
CA LEU A 458 -1.80 1.41 -10.42
C LEU A 458 -0.90 0.26 -10.91
N HIS A 459 -1.02 -0.91 -10.29
CA HIS A 459 -0.20 -2.09 -10.60
C HIS A 459 -0.66 -2.84 -11.87
N SER A 460 -1.92 -2.68 -12.29
CA SER A 460 -2.46 -3.27 -13.52
C SER A 460 -2.63 -2.23 -14.61
N PHE A 461 -2.15 -2.54 -15.82
CA PHE A 461 -2.41 -1.74 -17.03
C PHE A 461 -3.89 -1.73 -17.44
N SER A 462 -4.68 -2.66 -16.89
CA SER A 462 -6.10 -2.77 -17.16
C SER A 462 -6.96 -1.95 -16.20
N ALA A 463 -6.39 -1.34 -15.17
CA ALA A 463 -7.06 -0.35 -14.33
C ALA A 463 -6.63 1.06 -14.75
N GLU A 464 -7.54 2.03 -14.69
CA GLU A 464 -7.27 3.38 -15.19
C GLU A 464 -7.94 4.44 -14.30
N ALA A 465 -7.18 5.46 -13.92
CA ALA A 465 -7.69 6.67 -13.28
C ALA A 465 -8.18 7.65 -14.34
N VAL A 466 -9.38 8.21 -14.15
CA VAL A 466 -9.95 9.25 -15.01
C VAL A 466 -10.16 10.49 -14.14
N PHE A 467 -9.13 11.32 -14.03
CA PHE A 467 -9.18 12.52 -13.19
C PHE A 467 -9.73 13.72 -13.98
N ILE A 468 -10.87 14.26 -13.53
CA ILE A 468 -11.71 15.19 -14.29
C ILE A 468 -11.56 16.61 -13.72
N GLU A 469 -10.96 17.50 -14.50
CA GLU A 469 -10.70 18.87 -14.08
C GLU A 469 -12.00 19.70 -13.96
N GLY A 470 -12.14 20.41 -12.83
CA GLY A 470 -13.26 21.29 -12.52
C GLY A 470 -14.55 20.56 -12.14
N THR A 471 -14.50 19.24 -11.92
CA THR A 471 -15.68 18.39 -11.71
C THR A 471 -15.87 18.02 -10.24
N ALA A 472 -17.14 17.98 -9.81
CA ALA A 472 -17.57 17.69 -8.46
C ALA A 472 -17.79 16.18 -8.22
N HIS A 473 -18.14 15.81 -6.98
CA HIS A 473 -18.28 14.44 -6.54
C HIS A 473 -19.36 13.67 -7.33
N CYS A 474 -18.99 12.53 -7.88
CA CYS A 474 -19.88 11.64 -8.66
C CYS A 474 -20.58 12.29 -9.87
N ALA A 475 -20.13 13.46 -10.34
CA ALA A 475 -20.78 14.16 -11.44
C ALA A 475 -20.74 13.36 -12.77
N ASP A 476 -19.75 12.48 -12.95
CA ASP A 476 -19.63 11.55 -14.10
C ASP A 476 -20.69 10.44 -14.13
N MET A 477 -21.50 10.32 -13.07
CA MET A 477 -22.56 9.32 -13.00
C MET A 477 -23.92 9.85 -13.50
N TYR A 478 -24.02 11.14 -13.81
CA TYR A 478 -25.24 11.76 -14.32
C TYR A 478 -25.37 11.60 -15.84
N TYR A 479 -26.60 11.69 -16.35
CA TYR A 479 -26.84 11.55 -17.78
C TYR A 479 -26.10 12.64 -18.58
N PRO A 480 -25.35 12.29 -19.65
CA PRO A 480 -24.58 13.26 -20.42
C PRO A 480 -25.46 14.35 -21.03
N SER A 481 -25.03 15.60 -20.93
CA SER A 481 -25.75 16.78 -21.42
C SER A 481 -24.87 17.69 -22.26
N ASP A 482 -25.48 18.43 -23.19
CA ASP A 482 -24.80 19.50 -23.95
C ASP A 482 -24.30 20.64 -23.03
N ARG A 483 -24.81 20.71 -21.80
CA ARG A 483 -24.40 21.68 -20.78
C ARG A 483 -23.19 21.23 -19.96
N ASP A 484 -22.78 19.96 -20.09
CA ASP A 484 -21.62 19.43 -19.40
C ASP A 484 -20.35 20.17 -19.83
N THR A 485 -19.39 20.31 -18.92
CA THR A 485 -18.09 20.89 -19.28
C THR A 485 -17.38 19.98 -20.30
N PRO A 486 -16.50 20.53 -21.16
CA PRO A 486 -15.71 19.72 -22.09
C PRO A 486 -14.95 18.58 -21.40
N GLN A 487 -14.48 18.81 -20.18
CA GLN A 487 -13.81 17.84 -19.33
C GLN A 487 -14.75 16.70 -18.90
N LEU A 488 -15.98 17.01 -18.51
CA LEU A 488 -16.97 16.00 -18.13
C LEU A 488 -17.44 15.18 -19.33
N GLN A 489 -17.62 15.82 -20.50
CA GLN A 489 -17.90 15.11 -21.76
C GLN A 489 -16.77 14.15 -22.14
N TRP A 490 -15.51 14.61 -22.05
CA TRP A 490 -14.33 13.77 -22.25
C TRP A 490 -14.31 12.56 -21.29
N ALA A 491 -14.66 12.78 -20.02
CA ALA A 491 -14.72 11.70 -19.03
C ALA A 491 -15.79 10.66 -19.38
N HIS A 492 -17.00 11.09 -19.77
CA HIS A 492 -18.06 10.19 -20.23
C HIS A 492 -17.62 9.36 -21.45
N GLU A 493 -16.96 9.97 -22.43
CA GLU A 493 -16.42 9.24 -23.60
C GLU A 493 -15.38 8.20 -23.20
N LYS A 494 -14.47 8.56 -22.28
CA LYS A 494 -13.46 7.65 -21.74
C LYS A 494 -14.09 6.48 -21.00
N ILE A 495 -15.01 6.74 -20.06
CA ILE A 495 -15.69 5.69 -19.30
C ILE A 495 -16.49 4.78 -20.24
N ALA A 496 -17.21 5.33 -21.22
CA ALA A 496 -17.94 4.54 -22.22
C ALA A 496 -17.02 3.61 -23.02
N THR A 497 -15.86 4.13 -23.47
CA THR A 497 -14.85 3.34 -24.19
C THR A 497 -14.33 2.18 -23.34
N ARG A 498 -14.13 2.43 -22.04
CA ARG A 498 -13.67 1.41 -21.07
C ARG A 498 -14.71 0.34 -20.83
N VAL A 499 -15.98 0.73 -20.67
CA VAL A 499 -17.10 -0.21 -20.53
C VAL A 499 -17.23 -1.07 -21.79
N GLU A 500 -17.12 -0.48 -22.98
CA GLU A 500 -17.12 -1.23 -24.23
C GLU A 500 -15.95 -2.23 -24.30
N TRP A 501 -14.76 -1.84 -23.85
CA TRP A 501 -13.61 -2.74 -23.75
C TRP A 501 -13.84 -3.91 -22.78
N TYR A 502 -14.48 -3.68 -21.62
CA TYR A 502 -14.84 -4.75 -20.67
C TYR A 502 -15.75 -5.81 -21.29
N LEU A 503 -16.58 -5.42 -22.27
CA LEU A 503 -17.55 -6.27 -22.92
C LEU A 503 -16.98 -7.08 -24.10
N GLN A 504 -15.75 -6.83 -24.55
CA GLN A 504 -15.13 -7.57 -25.65
C GLN A 504 -14.58 -8.93 -25.19
N ASP A 505 -14.67 -9.96 -26.04
CA ASP A 505 -14.05 -11.27 -25.79
C ASP A 505 -12.58 -11.19 -26.18
N VAL A 506 -11.69 -11.33 -25.19
CA VAL A 506 -10.25 -11.39 -25.44
C VAL A 506 -9.91 -12.84 -25.77
N ASP A 507 -9.72 -13.12 -27.05
CA ASP A 507 -9.27 -14.42 -27.52
C ASP A 507 -7.78 -14.61 -27.22
N TYR A 508 -7.48 -15.24 -26.08
CA TYR A 508 -6.11 -15.57 -25.66
C TYR A 508 -5.44 -16.64 -26.53
N THR A 509 -6.13 -17.19 -27.55
CA THR A 509 -5.53 -18.17 -28.48
C THR A 509 -4.86 -17.51 -29.69
N SER A 510 -5.10 -16.23 -29.96
CA SER A 510 -4.35 -15.48 -30.96
C SER A 510 -3.14 -14.79 -30.30
N LYS A 511 -1.98 -15.46 -30.33
CA LYS A 511 -0.69 -14.76 -30.26
C LYS A 511 -0.50 -13.94 -31.55
N ALA A 512 -1.23 -12.84 -31.68
CA ALA A 512 -0.95 -11.78 -32.63
C ALA A 512 -0.68 -10.51 -31.83
N ALA A 513 0.58 -10.10 -31.85
CA ALA A 513 1.18 -8.89 -31.27
C ALA A 513 0.19 -7.79 -30.80
N ILE A 514 -0.06 -7.71 -29.49
CA ILE A 514 -0.40 -6.44 -28.86
C ILE A 514 0.91 -5.67 -28.73
N THR A 515 1.20 -4.87 -29.75
CA THR A 515 2.24 -3.85 -29.69
C THR A 515 1.75 -2.77 -28.73
N PRO A 516 2.54 -2.32 -27.74
CA PRO A 516 2.19 -1.12 -26.98
C PRO A 516 2.06 0.04 -27.97
N MET A 517 0.96 0.80 -27.89
CA MET A 517 0.81 2.03 -28.67
C MET A 517 1.90 3.01 -28.22
N ILE A 518 2.97 3.11 -29.01
CA ILE A 518 3.97 4.16 -28.96
C ILE A 518 3.38 5.35 -29.74
N PRO A 519 3.48 6.60 -29.25
CA PRO A 519 3.17 7.78 -30.07
C PRO A 519 4.27 7.94 -31.13
N VAL A 520 4.02 7.45 -32.33
CA VAL A 520 4.92 7.61 -33.48
C VAL A 520 4.34 8.66 -34.43
N GLN A 521 5.05 9.79 -34.50
CA GLN A 521 5.32 10.64 -35.67
C GLN A 521 4.12 11.01 -36.56
N VAL A 522 3.67 12.25 -36.41
CA VAL A 522 3.02 13.00 -37.50
C VAL A 522 4.13 13.48 -38.43
N GLU A 523 4.52 12.65 -39.38
CA GLU A 523 5.20 13.10 -40.60
C GLU A 523 4.17 13.28 -41.73
N ALA A 524 4.44 14.30 -42.52
CA ALA A 524 3.57 14.85 -43.55
C ALA A 524 3.11 13.78 -44.56
N VAL A 525 1.79 13.70 -44.76
CA VAL A 525 1.24 13.08 -45.97
C VAL A 525 1.11 14.19 -47.01
N GLU A 526 2.10 14.22 -47.91
CA GLU A 526 2.03 14.95 -49.18
C GLU A 526 0.82 14.50 -50.00
N LEU A 527 0.18 15.51 -50.61
CA LEU A 527 -0.83 15.36 -51.66
C LEU A 527 -0.36 14.38 -52.75
N TYR A 528 -1.16 13.34 -53.00
CA TYR A 528 -1.29 12.76 -54.33
C TYR A 528 -2.74 12.82 -54.80
N LEU A 529 -2.97 13.76 -55.71
CA LEU A 529 -4.16 13.93 -56.52
C LEU A 529 -4.37 12.69 -57.40
N PHE A 530 -5.46 11.95 -57.17
CA PHE A 530 -6.13 11.19 -58.22
C PHE A 530 -7.57 11.66 -58.35
N THR A 531 -7.79 12.54 -59.31
CA THR A 531 -9.10 12.93 -59.83
C THR A 531 -9.68 11.77 -60.63
N ASN A 532 -10.88 11.28 -60.26
CA ASN A 532 -11.75 10.57 -61.19
C ASN A 532 -13.19 11.10 -61.02
N PRO A 533 -13.92 11.49 -62.09
CA PRO A 533 -15.03 12.41 -62.00
C PRO A 533 -16.36 11.68 -62.13
N LYS A 534 -17.09 11.48 -61.02
CA LYS A 534 -18.55 11.33 -61.04
C LYS A 534 -19.10 11.99 -59.78
N TYR A 535 -20.12 12.84 -59.96
CA TYR A 535 -20.86 13.66 -58.98
C TYR A 535 -20.40 15.15 -58.84
N PRO A 536 -21.27 16.13 -59.19
CA PRO A 536 -21.05 17.56 -58.93
C PRO A 536 -21.44 17.96 -57.48
N PRO A 537 -20.96 19.12 -57.00
CA PRO A 537 -20.86 19.46 -55.58
C PRO A 537 -22.08 20.20 -55.04
N CYS A 538 -22.42 19.95 -53.76
CA CYS A 538 -23.32 20.82 -53.00
C CYS A 538 -22.50 21.75 -52.08
N ILE A 539 -22.73 23.05 -52.26
CA ILE A 539 -22.13 24.17 -51.55
C ILE A 539 -22.96 24.44 -50.29
N ILE A 540 -22.33 24.47 -49.10
CA ILE A 540 -22.87 25.10 -47.89
C ILE A 540 -21.70 25.85 -47.18
N PRO A 541 -21.96 27.04 -46.59
CA PRO A 541 -20.99 28.14 -46.54
C PRO A 541 -20.19 28.24 -45.23
N HIS A 542 -19.01 28.86 -45.37
CA HIS A 542 -18.20 29.58 -44.38
C HIS A 542 -18.50 29.38 -42.88
N ILE A 543 -17.71 28.50 -42.26
CA ILE A 543 -17.37 28.59 -40.84
C ILE A 543 -16.06 29.38 -40.73
N THR A 544 -16.11 30.54 -40.08
CA THR A 544 -14.93 31.26 -39.58
C THR A 544 -14.29 30.43 -38.48
N PHE A 545 -13.12 29.86 -38.75
CA PHE A 545 -12.26 29.28 -37.72
C PHE A 545 -11.69 30.41 -36.85
N ALA A 546 -12.03 30.42 -35.57
CA ALA A 546 -11.22 31.10 -34.57
C ALA A 546 -9.91 30.30 -34.44
N MET A 547 -8.80 30.83 -34.93
CA MET A 547 -7.49 30.22 -34.70
C MET A 547 -7.15 30.37 -33.22
N ALA A 548 -6.90 29.24 -32.55
CA ALA A 548 -6.30 29.20 -31.23
C ALA A 548 -4.99 30.00 -31.26
N SER A 549 -4.81 30.92 -30.31
CA SER A 549 -3.56 31.66 -30.18
C SER A 549 -2.50 30.73 -29.60
N TYR A 550 -1.44 30.49 -30.37
CA TYR A 550 -0.22 29.85 -29.91
C TYR A 550 0.88 30.90 -29.90
N GLU A 551 1.32 31.29 -28.71
CA GLU A 551 2.56 32.05 -28.57
C GLU A 551 3.71 31.05 -28.47
N THR A 552 4.77 31.31 -29.24
CA THR A 552 5.94 30.44 -29.25
C THR A 552 6.59 30.44 -27.86
N PRO A 553 6.76 29.27 -27.22
CA PRO A 553 7.39 29.20 -25.91
C PRO A 553 8.82 29.72 -26.00
N ARG A 554 9.21 30.56 -25.04
CA ARG A 554 10.58 31.09 -24.95
C ARG A 554 11.54 29.93 -24.69
N VAL A 555 12.47 29.71 -25.62
CA VAL A 555 13.54 28.72 -25.52
C VAL A 555 14.86 29.48 -25.49
N ASP A 556 15.63 29.29 -24.42
CA ASP A 556 16.94 29.91 -24.32
C ASP A 556 17.97 29.14 -25.17
N VAL A 557 18.70 29.86 -26.01
CA VAL A 557 19.62 29.26 -26.99
C VAL A 557 21.04 29.25 -26.45
N ASN A 558 21.56 28.05 -26.19
CA ASN A 558 22.95 27.85 -25.78
C ASN A 558 23.85 27.64 -27.01
N ALA A 559 24.66 28.65 -27.34
CA ALA A 559 25.54 28.61 -28.52
C ALA A 559 26.76 27.69 -28.35
N ASN A 560 27.14 27.34 -27.11
CA ASN A 560 28.40 26.65 -26.80
C ASN A 560 28.20 25.20 -26.31
N GLY A 561 26.97 24.69 -26.29
CA GLY A 561 26.67 23.32 -25.87
C GLY A 561 25.18 23.08 -25.65
N TRP A 562 24.83 21.91 -25.11
CA TRP A 562 23.46 21.62 -24.68
C TRP A 562 23.34 21.77 -23.16
N GLY A 563 22.34 22.55 -22.71
CA GLY A 563 22.10 22.83 -21.29
C GLY A 563 21.64 24.27 -21.03
N PRO A 564 21.28 24.60 -19.78
CA PRO A 564 20.77 25.94 -19.41
C PRO A 564 21.83 27.02 -19.63
N THR A 565 21.43 28.13 -20.24
CA THR A 565 22.32 29.30 -20.48
C THR A 565 22.39 30.27 -19.32
N ALA A 566 21.31 30.36 -18.54
CA ALA A 566 21.20 31.26 -17.39
C ALA A 566 20.41 30.57 -16.27
N LEU A 567 20.64 31.01 -15.03
CA LEU A 567 19.80 30.62 -13.90
C LEU A 567 18.37 31.13 -14.13
N PRO A 568 17.32 30.39 -13.72
CA PRO A 568 15.95 30.86 -13.88
C PRO A 568 15.75 32.23 -13.23
N GLU A 569 15.08 33.15 -13.92
CA GLU A 569 14.81 34.52 -13.42
C GLU A 569 14.17 34.52 -12.02
N GLN A 570 13.43 33.44 -11.71
CA GLN A 570 12.76 33.16 -10.43
C GLN A 570 13.70 33.14 -9.21
N PHE A 571 14.99 32.82 -9.40
CA PHE A 571 15.96 32.63 -8.31
C PHE A 571 17.15 33.59 -8.35
N LEU A 572 17.21 34.50 -9.34
CA LEU A 572 18.37 35.36 -9.59
C LEU A 572 18.65 36.42 -8.50
N ASN A 573 17.68 36.67 -7.60
CA ASN A 573 17.77 37.69 -6.54
C ASN A 573 17.48 37.14 -5.12
N ILE A 574 17.48 35.82 -4.95
CA ILE A 574 17.17 35.19 -3.66
C ILE A 574 18.32 34.24 -3.31
N PRO A 575 18.96 34.36 -2.12
CA PRO A 575 19.92 33.38 -1.67
C PRO A 575 19.26 32.00 -1.62
N TYR A 576 19.82 31.06 -2.38
CA TYR A 576 19.22 29.74 -2.54
C TYR A 576 19.44 28.90 -1.28
N ALA A 577 18.37 28.37 -0.71
CA ALA A 577 18.46 27.39 0.36
C ALA A 577 17.53 26.21 0.11
N PRO A 578 18.04 24.96 0.14
CA PRO A 578 17.20 23.78 0.01
C PRO A 578 16.30 23.63 1.24
N PHE A 579 15.04 23.33 1.01
CA PHE A 579 14.06 23.04 2.06
C PHE A 579 13.14 21.92 1.63
N ASN A 580 12.64 21.18 2.60
CA ASN A 580 11.62 20.16 2.39
C ASN A 580 10.29 20.66 2.96
N LYS A 581 9.24 20.69 2.13
CA LYS A 581 7.88 21.07 2.57
C LYS A 581 7.27 20.04 3.54
N GLY A 582 7.85 18.83 3.62
CA GLY A 582 7.44 17.78 4.56
C GLY A 582 8.11 17.84 5.94
N ASP A 583 9.01 18.79 6.18
CA ASP A 583 9.67 18.94 7.49
C ASP A 583 8.69 19.42 8.57
N LYS A 584 8.86 18.92 9.80
CA LYS A 584 8.01 19.27 10.93
C LYS A 584 8.29 20.69 11.45
N LEU A 585 7.30 21.57 11.40
CA LEU A 585 7.39 22.97 11.85
C LEU A 585 7.04 23.12 13.36
N GLY A 586 7.45 24.24 13.99
CA GLY A 586 7.01 24.62 15.35
C GLY A 586 8.01 24.47 16.51
N LYS A 587 9.32 24.58 16.26
CA LYS A 587 10.35 24.57 17.34
C LYS A 587 10.39 25.94 18.04
N ALA A 588 10.14 25.97 19.36
CA ALA A 588 10.29 27.18 20.16
C ALA A 588 11.79 27.50 20.44
N ALA A 589 12.15 28.78 20.43
CA ALA A 589 13.47 29.27 20.85
C ALA A 589 13.40 29.73 22.32
N ASP A 590 14.24 29.15 23.18
CA ASP A 590 14.30 29.46 24.62
C ASP A 590 15.71 29.97 24.97
N PHE A 591 15.78 31.17 25.55
CA PHE A 591 17.02 31.86 25.91
C PHE A 591 17.38 31.73 27.40
N VAL A 592 16.59 31.00 28.20
CA VAL A 592 16.75 30.88 29.67
C VAL A 592 17.05 29.43 30.13
N SER A 593 16.84 28.45 29.26
CA SER A 593 16.83 27.03 29.62
C SER A 593 18.19 26.33 29.54
N ASN A 594 18.56 25.61 30.62
CA ASN A 594 19.60 24.56 30.66
C ASN A 594 19.01 23.15 30.38
N TYR A 595 17.81 23.08 29.82
CA TYR A 595 17.10 21.84 29.53
C TYR A 595 17.45 21.40 28.10
N ALA A 596 18.37 20.44 27.96
CA ALA A 596 18.59 19.77 26.68
C ALA A 596 17.38 18.87 26.37
N PRO A 597 16.59 19.14 25.31
CA PRO A 597 15.50 18.26 24.94
C PRO A 597 16.06 16.93 24.42
N ARG A 598 15.45 15.81 24.82
CA ARG A 598 15.68 14.50 24.20
C ARG A 598 15.32 14.56 22.71
N GLY A 599 16.35 14.55 21.86
CA GLY A 599 16.42 13.89 20.54
C GLY A 599 15.41 14.25 19.44
N SER A 600 15.94 14.82 18.35
CA SER A 600 15.56 14.65 16.93
C SER A 600 14.18 15.07 16.39
N ARG A 601 13.21 15.51 17.21
CA ARG A 601 11.84 15.76 16.69
C ARG A 601 11.68 16.92 15.68
N TYR A 602 12.67 17.80 15.59
CA TYR A 602 12.72 18.95 14.67
C TYR A 602 14.04 19.01 13.90
N ALA A 603 14.78 17.89 13.83
CA ALA A 603 16.02 17.81 13.07
C ALA A 603 15.67 17.69 11.58
N ARG A 604 16.21 18.59 10.75
CA ARG A 604 16.15 18.46 9.29
C ARG A 604 16.99 17.27 8.83
N ASP A 605 16.65 16.74 7.67
CA ASP A 605 17.56 15.92 6.86
C ASP A 605 18.91 16.66 6.67
N PRO A 606 20.08 16.02 6.87
CA PRO A 606 21.40 16.61 6.63
C PRO A 606 21.61 17.23 5.24
N SER A 607 20.78 16.90 4.26
CA SER A 607 20.77 17.52 2.93
C SER A 607 20.28 18.98 2.91
N GLY A 608 19.62 19.47 3.98
CA GLY A 608 18.96 20.77 4.07
C GLY A 608 19.55 21.76 5.08
N VAL A 609 20.85 21.64 5.40
CA VAL A 609 21.51 22.52 6.38
C VAL A 609 21.72 23.90 5.78
N ASN A 610 20.88 24.84 6.21
CA ASN A 610 20.79 26.17 5.65
C ASN A 610 21.79 27.10 6.36
N ALA A 611 22.91 27.44 5.71
CA ALA A 611 23.97 28.28 6.27
C ALA A 611 23.78 29.78 5.98
N GLU A 612 23.09 30.14 4.89
CA GLU A 612 22.94 31.53 4.43
C GLU A 612 21.89 32.34 5.19
N PHE A 613 20.91 31.69 5.81
CA PHE A 613 19.87 32.34 6.64
C PHE A 613 20.08 32.11 8.15
N GLN A 614 21.33 32.08 8.62
CA GLN A 614 21.67 31.94 10.04
C GLN A 614 22.18 33.26 10.63
N TYR A 615 21.58 33.69 11.76
CA TYR A 615 22.15 34.72 12.61
C TYR A 615 23.02 34.07 13.69
N LYS A 616 24.34 34.30 13.64
CA LYS A 616 25.28 33.85 14.68
C LYS A 616 25.54 35.01 15.64
N HIS A 617 25.07 34.85 16.88
CA HIS A 617 25.39 35.75 17.98
C HIS A 617 26.72 35.32 18.63
N ASP A 618 27.68 36.23 18.73
CA ASP A 618 29.00 35.90 19.30
C ASP A 618 28.94 35.89 20.83
N SER A 619 28.69 34.70 21.38
CA SER A 619 28.60 34.47 22.83
C SER A 619 29.86 34.85 23.61
N LYS A 620 31.01 35.04 22.92
CA LYS A 620 32.25 35.53 23.55
C LYS A 620 32.20 37.04 23.82
N GLU A 621 31.51 37.83 23.01
CA GLU A 621 31.32 39.26 23.29
C GLU A 621 30.30 39.46 24.42
N ASP A 622 29.21 38.71 24.46
CA ASP A 622 28.18 38.83 25.50
C ASP A 622 28.68 38.44 26.90
N ALA A 623 29.56 37.43 26.99
CA ALA A 623 30.19 37.04 28.25
C ALA A 623 31.14 38.11 28.82
N SER A 624 31.52 39.11 28.01
CA SER A 624 32.33 40.25 28.43
C SER A 624 31.50 41.39 29.04
N PHE A 625 30.18 41.40 28.82
CA PHE A 625 29.28 42.38 29.42
C PHE A 625 28.85 41.92 30.82
N GLN A 626 29.44 42.54 31.85
CA GLN A 626 28.98 42.37 33.22
C GLN A 626 27.96 43.45 33.58
N LEU A 627 26.84 43.04 34.17
CA LEU A 627 25.96 43.96 34.87
C LEU A 627 26.73 44.54 36.07
N VAL A 628 26.87 45.85 36.14
CA VAL A 628 27.61 46.52 37.22
C VAL A 628 26.82 46.45 38.53
N ASP A 629 26.93 45.34 39.28
CA ASP A 629 26.92 45.37 40.75
C ASP A 629 27.46 44.08 41.41
N THR A 630 28.01 44.31 42.60
CA THR A 630 28.93 43.60 43.49
C THR A 630 28.56 42.20 43.99
N SER A 631 29.03 41.12 43.34
CA SER A 631 29.48 39.91 44.08
C SER A 631 30.32 38.94 43.22
N LYS A 632 31.30 38.31 43.88
CA LYS A 632 32.48 37.65 43.30
C LYS A 632 32.15 36.44 42.40
N GLY A 633 32.83 36.39 41.24
CA GLY A 633 32.70 35.33 40.24
C GLY A 633 33.42 34.02 40.53
N THR A 634 32.95 32.96 39.88
CA THR A 634 33.60 31.65 39.79
C THR A 634 34.02 31.40 38.34
N ARG A 635 35.30 31.05 38.15
CA ARG A 635 35.94 30.78 36.85
C ARG A 635 35.49 29.44 36.23
N PRO A 636 35.51 29.30 34.89
CA PRO A 636 35.23 28.04 34.22
C PRO A 636 36.49 27.15 34.13
N LYS A 637 36.30 25.83 34.18
CA LYS A 637 37.33 24.83 33.84
C LYS A 637 36.93 24.13 32.54
N THR A 638 37.75 24.32 31.52
CA THR A 638 37.83 23.51 30.30
C THR A 638 38.74 22.30 30.51
N GLU A 639 38.53 21.31 29.62
CA GLU A 639 39.49 20.36 29.04
C GLU A 639 39.77 18.98 29.70
N ASP A 640 39.36 17.95 28.93
CA ASP A 640 40.16 16.82 28.42
C ASP A 640 40.27 15.43 29.14
N ARG A 641 40.05 14.39 28.31
CA ARG A 641 40.57 12.99 28.28
C ARG A 641 39.80 11.80 28.91
N LEU A 642 39.34 10.93 27.99
CA LEU A 642 39.57 9.47 27.78
C LEU A 642 39.46 8.42 28.93
N ARG A 643 38.51 7.49 28.70
CA ARG A 643 38.42 6.03 29.00
C ARG A 643 37.99 5.50 30.39
N PRO A 644 37.40 4.28 30.44
CA PRO A 644 36.40 3.85 31.43
C PRO A 644 36.88 2.76 32.40
N THR A 645 36.24 2.65 33.57
CA THR A 645 36.39 1.49 34.47
C THR A 645 35.05 0.87 34.82
N TRP A 646 34.90 -0.41 34.49
CA TRP A 646 33.77 -1.26 34.83
C TRP A 646 34.01 -1.94 36.19
N ASN A 647 32.92 -2.10 36.94
CA ASN A 647 32.70 -3.00 38.09
C ASN A 647 33.56 -2.85 39.36
N GLN A 648 32.93 -2.33 40.42
CA GLN A 648 32.64 -3.07 41.66
C GLN A 648 32.04 -2.10 42.69
N GLN A 649 30.78 -2.31 43.10
CA GLN A 649 30.48 -2.43 44.53
C GLN A 649 29.08 -2.99 44.77
N ARG A 650 29.13 -4.12 45.46
CA ARG A 650 28.03 -4.90 46.03
C ARG A 650 27.74 -4.34 47.43
N PHE A 651 26.47 -4.46 47.84
CA PHE A 651 25.94 -4.39 49.22
C PHE A 651 25.79 -3.04 49.93
N GLY A 652 24.53 -2.76 50.28
CA GLY A 652 24.10 -1.86 51.34
C GLY A 652 22.62 -2.06 51.65
N GLY A 653 22.29 -3.12 52.39
CA GLY A 653 20.92 -3.37 52.88
C GLY A 653 20.66 -2.74 54.25
N ARG A 654 19.40 -2.33 54.48
CA ARG A 654 18.62 -2.24 55.76
C ARG A 654 17.42 -1.32 55.48
N GLY A 655 16.16 -1.60 55.81
CA GLY A 655 15.53 -2.71 56.53
C GLY A 655 14.21 -2.24 57.17
N GLY A 656 13.21 -3.14 57.20
CA GLY A 656 12.06 -3.13 58.12
C GLY A 656 10.70 -2.77 57.49
N ARG A 657 9.57 -3.46 57.75
CA ARG A 657 9.21 -4.61 58.62
C ARG A 657 7.76 -4.97 58.24
N GLY A 658 7.45 -6.22 57.88
CA GLY A 658 6.71 -7.20 58.70
C GLY A 658 5.62 -7.88 57.84
N GLY A 659 5.23 -9.15 57.94
CA GLY A 659 5.56 -10.26 58.83
C GLY A 659 5.10 -11.60 58.21
N ARG A 660 5.52 -12.71 58.84
CA ARG A 660 5.59 -14.11 58.36
C ARG A 660 4.32 -14.96 58.50
N GLY A 661 4.27 -16.04 57.71
CA GLY A 661 3.78 -17.39 58.08
C GLY A 661 2.55 -17.85 57.30
N GLY A 662 2.40 -19.07 56.77
CA GLY A 662 3.19 -20.30 56.79
C GLY A 662 2.59 -21.32 55.80
N ARG A 663 3.36 -22.36 55.45
CA ARG A 663 2.91 -23.49 54.62
C ARG A 663 1.90 -24.36 55.39
N GLY A 664 0.78 -24.69 54.75
CA GLY A 664 -0.18 -25.70 55.18
C GLY A 664 -0.81 -26.38 53.96
N SER A 665 -0.62 -27.69 53.89
CA SER A 665 -1.14 -28.63 52.88
C SER A 665 -2.67 -28.73 52.96
N TYR A 666 -3.38 -28.66 51.83
CA TYR A 666 -4.65 -29.39 51.63
C TYR A 666 -4.83 -29.70 50.13
N ASN A 667 -4.74 -30.99 49.82
CA ASN A 667 -5.36 -31.61 48.65
C ASN A 667 -6.87 -31.51 48.83
N ASP A 668 -7.59 -30.91 47.89
CA ASP A 668 -8.96 -31.28 47.59
C ASP A 668 -9.23 -31.10 46.10
N LYS A 669 -9.48 -32.22 45.42
CA LYS A 669 -10.03 -32.26 44.06
C LYS A 669 -11.54 -31.96 44.16
N PRO A 670 -12.12 -31.08 43.34
CA PRO A 670 -13.56 -30.96 43.25
C PRO A 670 -14.15 -32.12 42.44
N ASP A 671 -15.25 -32.65 42.95
CA ASP A 671 -16.14 -33.70 42.43
C ASP A 671 -16.63 -33.42 40.98
N PRO A 672 -16.60 -34.41 40.06
CA PRO A 672 -17.09 -34.25 38.67
C PRO A 672 -18.61 -34.14 38.50
N ASN A 673 -19.43 -34.29 39.55
CA ASN A 673 -20.89 -34.45 39.39
C ASN A 673 -21.78 -33.33 39.96
N ALA A 674 -21.25 -32.13 40.19
CA ALA A 674 -22.09 -30.98 40.55
C ALA A 674 -22.71 -30.31 39.30
N ALA A 675 -24.02 -30.52 39.10
CA ALA A 675 -24.81 -29.80 38.10
C ALA A 675 -24.75 -28.29 38.35
N THR A 676 -24.01 -27.57 37.51
CA THR A 676 -23.92 -26.10 37.55
C THR A 676 -24.69 -25.52 36.37
N THR A 677 -25.49 -24.51 36.69
CA THR A 677 -26.46 -23.82 35.82
C THR A 677 -25.82 -23.21 34.57
N SER A 678 -26.62 -23.13 33.49
CA SER A 678 -26.23 -22.66 32.14
C SER A 678 -25.59 -21.26 32.09
N SER A 679 -25.80 -20.44 33.13
CA SER A 679 -25.20 -19.10 33.26
C SER A 679 -23.71 -19.14 33.62
N ALA A 680 -23.22 -20.18 34.32
CA ALA A 680 -21.81 -20.30 34.71
C ALA A 680 -20.91 -20.75 33.54
N GLN A 681 -21.41 -21.61 32.64
CA GLN A 681 -20.69 -22.04 31.42
C GLN A 681 -20.59 -20.92 30.37
N LEU A 682 -21.58 -20.03 30.27
CA LEU A 682 -21.51 -18.85 29.40
C LEU A 682 -20.51 -17.82 29.93
N ARG A 683 -20.42 -17.64 31.26
CA ARG A 683 -19.45 -16.75 31.90
C ARG A 683 -18.00 -17.25 31.77
N MET A 684 -17.79 -18.58 31.86
CA MET A 684 -16.49 -19.23 31.61
C MET A 684 -16.06 -19.18 30.13
N LYS A 685 -16.99 -19.33 29.17
CA LYS A 685 -16.70 -19.13 27.74
C LYS A 685 -16.44 -17.67 27.39
N GLY A 686 -17.12 -16.73 28.05
CA GLY A 686 -16.84 -15.30 27.98
C GLY A 686 -15.44 -14.96 28.49
N MET A 687 -15.06 -15.49 29.66
CA MET A 687 -13.71 -15.34 30.23
C MET A 687 -12.62 -16.03 29.41
N GLN A 688 -12.87 -17.19 28.78
CA GLN A 688 -11.90 -17.83 27.87
C GLN A 688 -11.73 -17.07 26.55
N LYS A 689 -12.79 -16.45 26.00
CA LYS A 689 -12.68 -15.52 24.87
C LYS A 689 -11.94 -14.24 25.27
N GLN A 690 -12.21 -13.72 26.47
CA GLN A 690 -11.54 -12.56 27.03
C GLN A 690 -10.07 -12.84 27.32
N ASN A 691 -9.70 -14.03 27.80
CA ASN A 691 -8.31 -14.45 28.02
C ASN A 691 -7.57 -14.71 26.70
N LYS A 692 -8.23 -15.26 25.66
CA LYS A 692 -7.62 -15.32 24.31
C LYS A 692 -7.47 -13.93 23.68
N ARG A 693 -8.38 -13.00 23.97
CA ARG A 693 -8.28 -11.58 23.59
C ARG A 693 -7.18 -10.88 24.38
N TRP A 694 -7.00 -11.19 25.68
CA TRP A 694 -5.91 -10.68 26.52
C TRP A 694 -4.56 -11.32 26.19
N ASP A 695 -4.49 -12.57 25.74
CA ASP A 695 -3.27 -13.19 25.23
C ASP A 695 -2.90 -12.61 23.87
N ARG A 696 -3.88 -12.32 23.00
CA ARG A 696 -3.64 -11.54 21.77
C ARG A 696 -3.26 -10.10 22.06
N LEU A 697 -3.90 -9.45 23.04
CA LEU A 697 -3.58 -8.09 23.48
C LEU A 697 -2.27 -8.03 24.26
N SER A 698 -1.84 -9.11 24.92
CA SER A 698 -0.57 -9.25 25.63
C SER A 698 0.56 -9.61 24.68
N ASN A 699 0.29 -10.39 23.63
CA ASN A 699 1.22 -10.58 22.51
C ASN A 699 1.31 -9.33 21.63
N ALA A 700 0.21 -8.60 21.43
CA ALA A 700 0.19 -7.30 20.75
C ALA A 700 0.80 -6.18 21.61
N ARG A 701 0.58 -6.20 22.94
CA ARG A 701 1.26 -5.31 23.87
C ARG A 701 2.73 -5.66 23.97
N ARG A 702 3.14 -6.94 23.97
CA ARG A 702 4.56 -7.33 23.81
C ARG A 702 5.09 -6.83 22.48
N ALA A 703 4.37 -6.99 21.37
CA ALA A 703 4.76 -6.42 20.08
C ALA A 703 4.89 -4.88 20.11
N LEU A 704 4.08 -4.18 20.92
CA LEU A 704 4.14 -2.73 21.13
C LEU A 704 5.19 -2.29 22.16
N THR A 705 5.53 -3.08 23.18
CA THR A 705 6.69 -2.84 24.05
C THR A 705 7.99 -3.19 23.34
N PHE A 706 7.97 -4.08 22.34
CA PHE A 706 9.12 -4.31 21.45
C PHE A 706 9.24 -3.24 20.35
N ARG A 707 8.17 -2.50 20.00
CA ARG A 707 8.25 -1.29 19.16
C ARG A 707 8.56 0.01 19.93
N ARG A 708 8.58 -0.05 21.27
CA ARG A 708 9.09 1.02 22.16
C ARG A 708 10.42 0.65 22.83
N ARG A 709 11.03 -0.45 22.42
CA ARG A 709 12.46 -0.62 22.59
C ARG A 709 13.08 0.24 21.50
N ASP A 710 14.07 1.05 21.88
CA ASP A 710 14.93 1.79 20.96
C ASP A 710 15.13 0.96 19.68
N GLU A 711 15.12 1.60 18.50
CA GLU A 711 15.79 1.00 17.34
C GLU A 711 17.10 0.45 17.89
N VAL A 712 17.19 -0.88 18.00
CA VAL A 712 18.45 -1.50 18.36
C VAL A 712 19.28 -1.24 17.12
N HIS A 713 19.98 -0.11 17.11
CA HIS A 713 21.12 0.09 16.24
C HIS A 713 22.08 -1.03 16.62
N VAL A 714 21.95 -2.15 15.91
CA VAL A 714 22.98 -3.17 15.89
C VAL A 714 24.10 -2.51 15.11
N ASP A 715 25.06 -1.92 15.83
CA ASP A 715 26.28 -1.41 15.24
C ASP A 715 27.00 -2.57 14.57
N ARG A 716 26.89 -2.66 13.24
CA ARG A 716 27.58 -3.67 12.46
C ARG A 716 29.03 -3.24 12.28
N VAL A 717 29.94 -4.20 12.41
CA VAL A 717 31.37 -3.98 12.16
C VAL A 717 31.57 -3.93 10.65
N ALA A 718 32.35 -2.96 10.15
CA ALA A 718 32.69 -2.89 8.74
C ALA A 718 33.45 -4.17 8.30
N SER A 719 33.25 -4.60 7.05
CA SER A 719 33.94 -5.79 6.51
C SER A 719 35.45 -5.58 6.38
N VAL A 720 35.87 -4.32 6.23
CA VAL A 720 37.25 -3.87 6.25
C VAL A 720 37.35 -2.51 6.95
N MET A 721 38.44 -2.30 7.69
CA MET A 721 38.71 -1.04 8.36
C MET A 721 39.31 -0.03 7.37
N VAL A 722 38.58 1.06 7.12
CA VAL A 722 39.04 2.14 6.24
C VAL A 722 40.23 2.87 6.88
N GLN A 723 41.36 2.88 6.18
CA GLN A 723 42.57 3.56 6.65
C GLN A 723 42.58 5.04 6.23
N ALA A 724 43.38 5.86 6.93
CA ALA A 724 43.53 7.28 6.60
C ALA A 724 44.19 7.54 5.23
N SER A 725 44.92 6.55 4.70
CA SER A 725 45.55 6.57 3.38
C SER A 725 44.57 6.35 2.22
N TRP A 726 43.34 5.90 2.50
CA TRP A 726 42.37 5.57 1.47
C TRP A 726 41.68 6.83 0.94
N ASN A 727 41.67 7.00 -0.37
CA ASN A 727 41.06 8.15 -1.03
C ASN A 727 39.67 7.77 -1.56
N LEU A 728 38.63 8.45 -1.06
CA LEU A 728 37.27 8.26 -1.56
C LEU A 728 37.15 8.82 -2.99
N ILE A 729 36.78 7.97 -3.94
CA ILE A 729 36.54 8.35 -5.34
C ILE A 729 35.09 8.76 -5.52
N ASP A 730 34.19 7.86 -5.16
CA ASP A 730 32.76 8.06 -5.34
C ASP A 730 31.95 7.35 -4.25
N GLN A 731 30.73 7.83 -4.04
CA GLN A 731 29.77 7.28 -3.11
C GLN A 731 28.39 7.21 -3.77
N PHE A 732 27.85 5.99 -3.81
CA PHE A 732 26.55 5.70 -4.40
C PHE A 732 25.52 5.45 -3.30
N GLU A 733 24.40 6.15 -3.37
CA GLU A 733 23.23 5.78 -2.58
C GLU A 733 22.53 4.58 -3.24
N MET A 734 22.08 3.61 -2.44
CA MET A 734 21.43 2.41 -3.00
C MET A 734 20.18 2.75 -3.84
N GLN A 735 19.49 3.85 -3.53
CA GLN A 735 18.33 4.33 -4.31
C GLN A 735 18.70 4.88 -5.70
N GLN A 736 19.95 5.31 -5.91
CA GLN A 736 20.44 5.72 -7.23
C GLN A 736 20.73 4.48 -8.08
N LEU A 737 21.34 3.46 -7.47
CA LEU A 737 21.68 2.21 -8.15
C LEU A 737 20.45 1.45 -8.65
N THR A 738 19.29 1.55 -7.98
CA THR A 738 18.03 0.92 -8.45
C THR A 738 17.44 1.55 -9.71
N LYS A 739 17.87 2.77 -10.06
CA LYS A 739 17.40 3.49 -11.26
C LYS A 739 18.23 3.18 -12.51
N LEU A 740 19.42 2.62 -12.35
CA LEU A 740 20.28 2.23 -13.47
C LEU A 740 19.60 1.18 -14.33
N GLN A 741 19.77 1.27 -15.65
CA GLN A 741 19.22 0.31 -16.62
C GLN A 741 20.24 0.13 -17.74
N ALA A 742 20.53 -1.12 -18.08
CA ALA A 742 21.23 -1.48 -19.30
C ALA A 742 20.50 -2.65 -19.98
N ASN A 743 20.71 -2.79 -21.29
CA ASN A 743 20.21 -3.95 -22.01
C ASN A 743 20.92 -5.22 -21.53
N ILE A 744 20.20 -6.34 -21.47
CA ILE A 744 20.78 -7.64 -21.15
C ILE A 744 21.82 -7.98 -22.25
N PRO A 745 23.10 -8.17 -21.89
CA PRO A 745 24.17 -8.41 -22.85
C PRO A 745 24.00 -9.78 -23.51
N LYS A 746 24.42 -9.87 -24.77
CA LYS A 746 24.57 -11.18 -25.43
C LYS A 746 25.74 -11.91 -24.79
N SER A 747 25.58 -13.21 -24.58
CA SER A 747 26.59 -14.06 -23.98
C SER A 747 27.12 -15.10 -24.96
N GLU A 748 28.42 -15.30 -24.95
CA GLU A 748 29.16 -16.30 -25.72
C GLU A 748 29.99 -17.16 -24.76
N ASP A 749 30.05 -18.47 -25.02
CA ASP A 749 30.87 -19.38 -24.22
C ASP A 749 32.27 -19.46 -24.81
N LEU A 750 33.28 -19.22 -23.98
CA LEU A 750 34.69 -19.28 -24.39
C LEU A 750 35.30 -20.64 -24.08
N LYS A 751 35.10 -21.14 -22.85
CA LYS A 751 35.74 -22.36 -22.36
C LYS A 751 34.88 -23.05 -21.31
N TRP A 752 34.94 -24.38 -21.28
CA TRP A 752 34.28 -25.22 -20.29
C TRP A 752 35.30 -26.15 -19.64
N CYS A 753 35.35 -26.15 -18.32
CA CYS A 753 36.28 -26.94 -17.53
C CYS A 753 35.55 -27.78 -16.47
N GLY A 754 36.02 -28.99 -16.18
CA GLY A 754 35.52 -29.83 -15.08
C GLY A 754 34.52 -30.90 -15.51
N GLU A 755 33.70 -31.37 -14.54
CA GLU A 755 32.76 -32.47 -14.77
C GLU A 755 31.42 -32.30 -14.02
N LEU A 756 30.33 -32.69 -14.67
CA LEU A 756 28.98 -32.66 -14.11
C LEU A 756 28.43 -34.08 -13.92
N ARG A 757 27.85 -34.32 -12.75
CA ARG A 757 27.08 -35.53 -12.48
C ARG A 757 25.60 -35.33 -12.74
N GLU A 758 24.92 -36.44 -13.00
CA GLU A 758 23.47 -36.45 -13.21
C GLU A 758 22.72 -36.12 -11.90
N TYR A 759 21.76 -35.20 -11.97
CA TYR A 759 20.83 -34.90 -10.89
C TYR A 759 19.90 -36.10 -10.61
N ASP A 760 19.76 -36.49 -9.35
CA ASP A 760 18.84 -37.53 -8.93
C ASP A 760 17.41 -36.97 -8.72
N ALA A 761 16.55 -37.20 -9.71
CA ALA A 761 15.14 -36.82 -9.67
C ALA A 761 14.34 -37.48 -8.51
N SER A 762 14.91 -38.46 -7.79
CA SER A 762 14.29 -38.99 -6.57
C SER A 762 14.14 -37.91 -5.48
N PHE A 763 15.02 -36.92 -5.44
CA PHE A 763 14.99 -35.81 -4.47
C PHE A 763 13.79 -34.88 -4.68
N ASP A 764 13.28 -34.76 -5.91
CA ASP A 764 12.07 -33.97 -6.20
C ASP A 764 10.79 -34.56 -5.56
N ARG A 765 10.85 -35.83 -5.13
CA ARG A 765 9.74 -36.56 -4.47
C ARG A 765 9.82 -36.53 -2.95
N ILE A 766 10.84 -35.90 -2.37
CA ILE A 766 11.00 -35.79 -0.91
C ILE A 766 9.87 -34.93 -0.33
N THR A 767 9.34 -35.39 0.81
CA THR A 767 8.31 -34.72 1.61
C THR A 767 8.77 -34.66 3.07
N SER A 768 8.14 -33.82 3.88
CA SER A 768 8.35 -33.74 5.33
C SER A 768 8.19 -35.08 6.05
N ARG A 769 7.39 -36.00 5.51
CA ARG A 769 7.17 -37.35 6.06
C ARG A 769 8.17 -38.38 5.55
N SER A 770 8.65 -38.21 4.33
CA SER A 770 9.66 -39.04 3.68
C SER A 770 10.96 -38.26 3.49
N ASN A 771 11.40 -37.59 4.56
CA ASN A 771 12.60 -36.76 4.56
C ASN A 771 13.87 -37.62 4.56
N THR A 772 14.98 -37.05 4.08
CA THR A 772 16.29 -37.68 4.16
C THR A 772 17.26 -36.83 4.97
N ARG A 773 18.23 -37.46 5.63
CA ARG A 773 19.25 -36.74 6.39
C ARG A 773 20.28 -36.13 5.43
N VAL A 774 20.77 -34.94 5.74
CA VAL A 774 21.90 -34.36 5.00
C VAL A 774 23.18 -35.12 5.34
N HIS A 775 23.87 -35.63 4.33
CA HIS A 775 25.16 -36.31 4.47
C HIS A 775 26.30 -35.31 4.39
N ARG A 776 27.40 -35.59 5.11
CA ARG A 776 28.64 -34.81 4.99
C ARG A 776 29.49 -35.36 3.86
N TYR A 777 30.00 -34.46 3.03
CA TYR A 777 30.90 -34.76 1.91
C TYR A 777 32.27 -34.15 2.19
N ASP A 778 32.86 -34.52 3.34
CA ASP A 778 34.19 -34.07 3.77
C ASP A 778 35.32 -34.65 2.89
N ASP A 779 35.01 -35.60 2.00
CA ASP A 779 35.93 -36.20 1.02
C ASP A 779 35.98 -35.46 -0.32
N ARG A 780 35.34 -34.29 -0.41
CA ARG A 780 35.24 -33.47 -1.63
C ARG A 780 35.85 -32.10 -1.44
N ASP A 781 36.64 -31.70 -2.41
CA ASP A 781 37.29 -30.39 -2.40
C ASP A 781 36.40 -29.34 -3.11
N PHE A 782 36.10 -28.24 -2.42
CA PHE A 782 35.40 -27.07 -2.95
C PHE A 782 36.40 -25.92 -3.12
N TYR A 783 36.47 -25.36 -4.32
CA TYR A 783 37.46 -24.34 -4.68
C TYR A 783 36.83 -22.95 -4.74
N TYR A 784 37.37 -22.02 -3.97
CA TYR A 784 36.90 -20.63 -3.85
C TYR A 784 37.88 -19.63 -4.47
N VAL A 785 38.50 -19.97 -5.58
CA VAL A 785 39.55 -19.17 -6.23
C VAL A 785 39.02 -17.81 -6.70
N THR A 786 39.74 -16.72 -6.43
CA THR A 786 39.40 -15.36 -6.91
C THR A 786 39.66 -15.22 -8.42
N THR A 787 39.49 -14.03 -8.98
CA THR A 787 39.63 -13.77 -10.41
C THR A 787 41.10 -13.74 -10.85
N THR A 788 41.98 -13.09 -10.10
CA THR A 788 43.42 -12.99 -10.44
C THR A 788 44.20 -14.28 -10.26
N ASP A 789 43.78 -15.14 -9.33
CA ASP A 789 44.40 -16.46 -9.11
C ASP A 789 43.89 -17.55 -10.08
N ASP A 790 42.98 -17.19 -11.00
CA ASP A 790 42.42 -18.13 -11.95
C ASP A 790 43.29 -18.21 -13.22
N PRO A 791 43.96 -19.36 -13.47
CA PRO A 791 44.89 -19.49 -14.59
C PRO A 791 44.19 -19.41 -15.95
N VAL A 792 42.89 -19.72 -16.02
CA VAL A 792 42.12 -19.60 -17.27
C VAL A 792 41.77 -18.13 -17.54
N ILE A 793 41.42 -17.36 -16.49
CA ILE A 793 41.19 -15.92 -16.64
C ILE A 793 42.49 -15.22 -17.02
N GLU A 794 43.62 -15.61 -16.43
CA GLU A 794 44.94 -15.10 -16.81
C GLU A 794 45.24 -15.36 -18.29
N GLU A 795 45.01 -16.58 -18.78
CA GLU A 795 45.14 -16.95 -20.20
C GLU A 795 44.24 -16.06 -21.10
N LEU A 796 42.97 -15.87 -20.72
CA LEU A 796 42.00 -15.06 -21.47
C LEU A 796 42.34 -13.56 -21.43
N ALA A 797 42.94 -13.07 -20.35
CA ALA A 797 43.42 -11.70 -20.24
C ALA A 797 44.60 -11.44 -21.18
N GLN A 798 45.53 -12.40 -21.32
CA GLN A 798 46.66 -12.29 -22.25
C GLN A 798 46.23 -12.26 -23.73
N GLN A 799 45.08 -12.86 -24.06
CA GLN A 799 44.52 -12.82 -25.43
C GLN A 799 44.03 -11.42 -25.83
N GLY A 800 43.68 -10.56 -24.86
CA GLY A 800 43.32 -9.15 -25.10
C GLY A 800 41.90 -8.92 -25.63
N ASP A 801 41.04 -9.94 -25.63
CA ASP A 801 39.68 -9.87 -26.20
C ASP A 801 38.61 -9.34 -25.24
N ALA A 802 38.97 -9.04 -23.99
CA ALA A 802 38.07 -8.54 -22.95
C ALA A 802 38.74 -7.46 -22.09
N THR A 803 37.91 -6.57 -21.53
CA THR A 803 38.33 -5.41 -20.74
C THR A 803 38.04 -5.57 -19.26
N VAL A 804 37.09 -6.44 -18.90
CA VAL A 804 36.66 -6.65 -17.51
C VAL A 804 36.64 -8.13 -17.21
N PHE A 805 37.17 -8.53 -16.06
CA PHE A 805 37.25 -9.92 -15.60
C PHE A 805 36.68 -10.06 -14.19
N ALA A 806 35.89 -11.09 -13.95
CA ALA A 806 35.28 -11.37 -12.65
C ALA A 806 34.86 -12.85 -12.51
N THR A 807 34.41 -13.23 -11.31
CA THR A 807 33.67 -14.48 -11.06
C THR A 807 32.18 -14.21 -10.88
N ASP A 808 31.33 -15.22 -11.08
CA ASP A 808 29.88 -15.12 -10.85
C ASP A 808 29.52 -14.80 -9.39
N ALA A 809 30.29 -15.27 -8.41
CA ALA A 809 30.16 -14.90 -7.00
C ALA A 809 30.32 -13.40 -6.81
N ILE A 810 31.34 -12.79 -7.43
CA ILE A 810 31.60 -11.35 -7.33
C ILE A 810 30.54 -10.54 -8.07
N LEU A 811 30.26 -10.91 -9.32
CA LEU A 811 29.25 -10.24 -10.14
C LEU A 811 27.86 -10.32 -9.53
N SER A 812 27.44 -11.48 -9.02
CA SER A 812 26.13 -11.63 -8.39
C SER A 812 25.99 -10.75 -7.15
N HIS A 813 27.08 -10.54 -6.39
CA HIS A 813 27.09 -9.62 -5.25
C HIS A 813 26.90 -8.16 -5.68
N LEU A 814 27.64 -7.72 -6.69
CA LEU A 814 27.53 -6.37 -7.24
C LEU A 814 26.17 -6.13 -7.91
N MET A 815 25.67 -7.09 -8.69
CA MET A 815 24.36 -7.04 -9.35
C MET A 815 23.21 -6.89 -8.34
N THR A 816 23.36 -7.44 -7.14
CA THR A 816 22.30 -7.51 -6.12
C THR A 816 22.58 -6.61 -4.91
N CYS A 817 23.56 -5.70 -5.03
CA CYS A 817 24.05 -4.85 -3.94
C CYS A 817 22.93 -4.02 -3.27
N THR A 818 21.89 -3.66 -4.02
CA THR A 818 20.72 -2.88 -3.55
C THR A 818 19.88 -3.62 -2.50
N ARG A 819 20.05 -4.94 -2.36
CA ARG A 819 19.38 -5.78 -1.35
C ARG A 819 20.26 -6.11 -0.15
N SER A 820 21.54 -5.77 -0.20
CA SER A 820 22.50 -6.06 0.86
C SER A 820 22.28 -5.17 2.08
N VAL A 821 22.27 -5.79 3.25
CA VAL A 821 22.21 -5.12 4.56
C VAL A 821 23.52 -5.31 5.29
N PHE A 822 24.12 -6.50 5.21
CA PHE A 822 25.43 -6.77 5.79
C PHE A 822 26.56 -6.09 5.00
N PRO A 823 27.63 -5.64 5.68
CA PRO A 823 28.79 -5.06 5.02
C PRO A 823 29.56 -6.13 4.25
N TRP A 824 30.12 -5.72 3.12
CA TRP A 824 30.97 -6.52 2.26
C TRP A 824 31.92 -5.59 1.51
N ASP A 825 33.01 -6.15 1.01
CA ASP A 825 33.98 -5.46 0.19
C ASP A 825 34.42 -6.33 -0.99
N VAL A 826 34.78 -5.66 -2.10
CA VAL A 826 35.31 -6.24 -3.33
C VAL A 826 36.55 -5.42 -3.68
N VAL A 827 37.66 -6.12 -3.88
CA VAL A 827 38.91 -5.51 -4.33
C VAL A 827 38.85 -5.40 -5.85
N VAL A 828 39.35 -4.31 -6.40
CA VAL A 828 39.44 -4.14 -7.84
C VAL A 828 40.85 -3.73 -8.21
N GLN A 829 41.44 -4.44 -9.15
CA GLN A 829 42.75 -4.09 -9.71
C GLN A 829 42.57 -3.59 -11.13
N ARG A 830 43.10 -2.39 -11.40
CA ARG A 830 43.20 -1.87 -12.74
C ARG A 830 44.64 -1.92 -13.22
N VAL A 831 44.84 -2.68 -14.29
CA VAL A 831 46.15 -2.86 -14.93
C VAL A 831 45.98 -2.64 -16.43
N ASN A 832 46.70 -1.68 -17.00
CA ASN A 832 46.51 -1.25 -18.39
C ASN A 832 45.05 -0.85 -18.67
N ASN A 833 44.46 -1.43 -19.73
CA ASN A 833 43.06 -1.25 -20.12
C ASN A 833 42.14 -2.39 -19.60
N MET A 834 42.56 -3.08 -18.54
CA MET A 834 41.85 -4.21 -17.95
C MET A 834 41.47 -3.92 -16.49
N VAL A 835 40.30 -4.40 -16.09
CA VAL A 835 39.78 -4.31 -14.73
C VAL A 835 39.47 -5.71 -14.23
N PHE A 836 40.08 -6.08 -13.10
CA PHE A 836 39.87 -7.35 -12.42
C PHE A 836 39.10 -7.09 -11.13
N PHE A 837 37.94 -7.72 -10.99
CA PHE A 837 37.18 -7.71 -9.73
C PHE A 837 37.57 -8.94 -8.91
N ASP A 838 38.16 -8.73 -7.74
CA ASP A 838 38.65 -9.74 -6.82
C ASP A 838 37.95 -9.70 -5.46
N LYS A 839 38.06 -10.81 -4.74
CA LYS A 839 37.67 -10.92 -3.32
C LYS A 839 38.93 -11.18 -2.49
N ARG A 840 38.90 -10.83 -1.21
CA ARG A 840 40.00 -11.15 -0.28
C ARG A 840 39.87 -12.59 0.23
N ASP A 841 40.99 -13.26 0.42
CA ASP A 841 41.01 -14.65 0.91
C ASP A 841 40.45 -14.79 2.33
N GLU A 842 40.71 -13.82 3.21
CA GLU A 842 40.18 -13.81 4.58
C GLU A 842 38.75 -13.24 4.70
N SER A 843 38.09 -12.90 3.58
CA SER A 843 36.76 -12.30 3.63
C SER A 843 35.66 -13.35 3.83
N ASN A 844 34.59 -12.96 4.53
CA ASN A 844 33.37 -13.76 4.65
C ASN A 844 32.54 -13.80 3.36
N PHE A 845 33.15 -13.53 2.19
CA PHE A 845 32.46 -13.31 0.93
C PHE A 845 31.73 -14.56 0.43
N ASP A 846 32.35 -15.72 0.61
CA ASP A 846 31.79 -17.03 0.20
C ASP A 846 30.78 -17.60 1.21
N LEU A 847 30.66 -16.98 2.38
CA LEU A 847 29.71 -17.41 3.41
C LEU A 847 28.30 -16.93 3.10
N LEU A 848 27.33 -17.81 3.29
CA LEU A 848 25.92 -17.52 3.04
C LEU A 848 25.28 -16.85 4.26
N SER A 849 24.75 -15.64 4.08
CA SER A 849 24.00 -14.95 5.14
C SER A 849 22.70 -15.68 5.51
N VAL A 850 22.27 -15.55 6.76
CA VAL A 850 21.03 -16.15 7.28
C VAL A 850 20.18 -15.09 7.95
N ASN A 851 18.96 -14.90 7.44
CA ASN A 851 17.98 -13.94 7.94
C ASN A 851 18.50 -12.48 7.92
N GLU A 852 19.37 -12.16 6.96
CA GLU A 852 19.98 -10.82 6.78
C GLU A 852 18.93 -9.70 6.62
N ASN A 853 17.86 -9.97 5.87
CA ASN A 853 16.81 -9.00 5.56
C ASN A 853 15.59 -9.12 6.50
N ALA A 854 15.67 -9.95 7.55
CA ALA A 854 14.60 -10.07 8.53
C ALA A 854 14.41 -8.74 9.30
N SER A 855 13.19 -8.49 9.78
CA SER A 855 12.90 -7.29 10.58
C SER A 855 13.67 -7.25 11.91
N ASP A 856 14.06 -8.42 12.42
CA ASP A 856 14.89 -8.59 13.61
C ASP A 856 15.96 -9.63 13.26
N PRO A 857 17.10 -9.23 12.66
CA PRO A 857 18.13 -10.17 12.24
C PRO A 857 18.79 -10.85 13.46
N PRO A 858 19.40 -12.04 13.29
CA PRO A 858 20.10 -12.71 14.39
C PRO A 858 21.15 -11.78 15.00
N ASN A 859 21.07 -11.54 16.33
CA ASN A 859 21.90 -10.57 17.04
C ASN A 859 22.45 -11.13 18.36
N GLN A 860 22.72 -12.43 18.41
CA GLN A 860 23.27 -13.06 19.62
C GLN A 860 24.60 -12.40 20.00
N GLU A 861 24.72 -11.89 21.22
CA GLU A 861 25.92 -11.20 21.69
C GLU A 861 27.10 -12.15 21.92
N ASP A 862 26.82 -13.42 22.22
CA ASP A 862 27.83 -14.44 22.48
C ASP A 862 28.32 -15.06 21.15
N PRO A 863 29.59 -14.84 20.75
CA PRO A 863 30.15 -15.39 19.49
C PRO A 863 30.19 -16.92 19.45
N GLU A 864 30.19 -17.57 20.61
CA GLU A 864 30.17 -19.04 20.74
C GLU A 864 28.75 -19.60 20.63
N HIS A 865 27.72 -18.74 20.66
CA HIS A 865 26.35 -19.19 20.54
C HIS A 865 26.07 -19.76 19.14
N MET A 866 25.45 -20.94 19.07
CA MET A 866 25.15 -21.63 17.80
C MET A 866 24.29 -20.84 16.80
N ASN A 867 23.59 -19.81 17.28
CA ASN A 867 22.76 -18.93 16.46
C ASN A 867 23.38 -17.52 16.28
N HIS A 868 24.68 -17.36 16.55
CA HIS A 868 25.44 -16.18 16.16
C HIS A 868 25.48 -16.06 14.62
N PRO A 869 25.40 -14.87 14.01
CA PRO A 869 25.40 -14.69 12.55
C PRO A 869 26.52 -15.45 11.82
N ASP A 870 27.74 -15.39 12.34
CA ASP A 870 28.89 -16.08 11.73
C ASP A 870 28.76 -17.60 11.80
N ARG A 871 28.32 -18.13 12.95
CA ARG A 871 28.06 -19.58 13.13
C ARG A 871 26.94 -20.07 12.22
N LEU A 872 25.87 -19.29 12.08
CA LEU A 872 24.78 -19.58 11.15
C LEU A 872 25.24 -19.52 9.70
N SER A 873 26.13 -18.60 9.34
CA SER A 873 26.63 -18.46 7.98
C SER A 873 27.55 -19.63 7.60
N LEU A 874 28.40 -20.09 8.52
CA LEU A 874 29.18 -21.32 8.36
C LEU A 874 28.28 -22.54 8.19
N GLU A 875 27.26 -22.68 9.05
CA GLU A 875 26.31 -23.79 8.96
C GLU A 875 25.54 -23.78 7.63
N ALA A 876 25.03 -22.62 7.20
CA ALA A 876 24.29 -22.50 5.94
C ALA A 876 25.15 -22.85 4.73
N THR A 877 26.42 -22.43 4.74
CA THR A 877 27.39 -22.72 3.68
C THR A 877 27.70 -24.22 3.61
N MET A 878 27.95 -24.85 4.76
CA MET A 878 28.14 -26.30 4.87
C MET A 878 26.89 -27.07 4.39
N ILE A 879 25.68 -26.64 4.76
CA ILE A 879 24.43 -27.27 4.28
C ILE A 879 24.34 -27.18 2.75
N ASN A 880 24.66 -26.01 2.19
CA ASN A 880 24.57 -25.77 0.76
C ASN A 880 25.57 -26.63 -0.04
N GLN A 881 26.83 -26.68 0.39
CA GLN A 881 27.86 -27.55 -0.17
C GLN A 881 27.43 -29.03 -0.14
N ASN A 882 27.03 -29.51 1.03
CA ASN A 882 26.63 -30.91 1.20
C ASN A 882 25.41 -31.27 0.35
N LEU A 883 24.39 -30.42 0.33
CA LEU A 883 23.20 -30.67 -0.48
C LEU A 883 23.53 -30.69 -1.98
N SER A 884 24.39 -29.79 -2.45
CA SER A 884 24.79 -29.72 -3.87
C SER A 884 25.37 -31.04 -4.39
N GLN A 885 26.08 -31.78 -3.54
CA GLN A 885 26.68 -33.07 -3.88
C GLN A 885 25.73 -34.24 -3.62
N GLN A 886 24.90 -34.15 -2.57
CA GLN A 886 23.99 -35.21 -2.16
C GLN A 886 22.88 -35.47 -3.18
N VAL A 887 22.41 -34.43 -3.88
CA VAL A 887 21.34 -34.55 -4.89
C VAL A 887 21.81 -35.15 -6.21
N LEU A 888 23.09 -35.51 -6.33
CA LEU A 888 23.67 -36.07 -7.54
C LEU A 888 23.75 -37.59 -7.42
N LYS A 889 23.53 -38.30 -8.53
CA LYS A 889 23.63 -39.76 -8.56
C LYS A 889 25.08 -40.22 -8.32
N SER A 890 25.25 -41.16 -7.40
CA SER A 890 26.54 -41.83 -7.12
C SER A 890 26.44 -43.33 -7.41
N GLY A 891 27.39 -43.91 -8.16
CA GLY A 891 27.52 -45.36 -8.38
C GLY A 891 27.71 -45.80 -9.84
N ASN A 892 27.87 -47.12 -10.05
CA ASN A 892 28.01 -47.73 -11.38
C ASN A 892 26.72 -47.57 -12.20
N GLY A 893 26.77 -46.75 -13.26
CA GLY A 893 25.64 -46.46 -14.15
C GLY A 893 25.10 -45.03 -14.08
N ALA A 894 25.64 -44.16 -13.21
CA ALA A 894 25.33 -42.73 -13.22
C ALA A 894 25.93 -42.05 -14.47
N PHE A 895 25.18 -41.15 -15.11
CA PHE A 895 25.70 -40.37 -16.23
C PHE A 895 26.65 -39.27 -15.73
N TYR A 896 27.80 -39.12 -16.42
CA TYR A 896 28.77 -38.07 -16.20
C TYR A 896 28.96 -37.29 -17.50
N LYS A 897 28.97 -35.97 -17.42
CA LYS A 897 29.36 -35.09 -18.52
C LYS A 897 30.72 -34.49 -18.19
N LYS A 898 31.76 -34.99 -18.84
CA LYS A 898 33.10 -34.40 -18.81
C LYS A 898 33.21 -33.37 -19.92
N PHE A 899 33.84 -32.24 -19.63
CA PHE A 899 34.17 -31.23 -20.62
C PHE A 899 35.60 -31.43 -21.14
N ASP A 900 35.97 -30.64 -22.14
CA ASP A 900 37.23 -30.80 -22.86
C ASP A 900 38.44 -30.56 -21.95
N ASP A 901 38.32 -29.60 -21.03
CA ASP A 901 39.35 -29.29 -20.03
C ASP A 901 38.99 -29.83 -18.64
N ALA A 902 40.01 -30.26 -17.89
CA ALA A 902 39.87 -30.68 -16.50
C ALA A 902 39.56 -29.48 -15.58
N ASN A 903 39.24 -29.75 -14.31
CA ASN A 903 39.11 -28.68 -13.32
C ASN A 903 40.48 -27.97 -13.17
N PRO A 904 40.59 -26.66 -13.43
CA PRO A 904 41.88 -25.96 -13.47
C PRO A 904 42.52 -25.76 -12.09
N PHE A 905 41.77 -26.01 -11.01
CA PHE A 905 42.21 -25.80 -9.63
C PHE A 905 42.56 -27.11 -8.90
N ALA A 906 42.13 -28.25 -9.44
CA ALA A 906 42.32 -29.54 -8.79
C ALA A 906 43.64 -30.18 -9.25
N SER A 907 44.45 -30.64 -8.30
CA SER A 907 45.58 -31.53 -8.59
C SER A 907 45.10 -32.90 -9.03
N ASP A 908 45.95 -33.66 -9.75
CA ASP A 908 45.60 -35.00 -10.28
C ASP A 908 45.11 -36.00 -9.21
N ASP A 909 45.57 -35.86 -7.96
CA ASP A 909 45.19 -36.72 -6.83
C ASP A 909 43.96 -36.21 -6.03
N ALA A 910 43.46 -35.01 -6.32
CA ALA A 910 42.36 -34.39 -5.58
C ALA A 910 41.00 -34.97 -5.99
N LYS A 911 40.00 -34.87 -5.10
CA LYS A 911 38.63 -35.33 -5.37
C LYS A 911 37.70 -34.12 -5.41
N PRO A 912 37.69 -33.36 -6.52
CA PRO A 912 36.85 -32.18 -6.61
C PRO A 912 35.37 -32.54 -6.43
N ALA A 913 34.63 -31.58 -5.84
CA ALA A 913 33.18 -31.56 -5.91
C ALA A 913 32.71 -31.56 -7.39
N SER A 914 31.52 -32.10 -7.66
CA SER A 914 30.96 -32.02 -9.00
C SER A 914 30.58 -30.57 -9.29
N VAL A 915 31.35 -29.95 -10.17
CA VAL A 915 31.14 -28.60 -10.69
C VAL A 915 31.81 -28.50 -12.05
N ALA A 916 31.21 -27.73 -12.94
CA ALA A 916 31.84 -27.28 -14.17
C ALA A 916 31.94 -25.76 -14.17
N TYR A 917 33.10 -25.27 -14.55
CA TYR A 917 33.39 -23.85 -14.73
C TYR A 917 33.18 -23.49 -16.20
N ARG A 918 32.28 -22.53 -16.43
CA ARG A 918 31.92 -22.02 -17.75
C ARG A 918 32.38 -20.58 -17.85
N TYR A 919 33.39 -20.34 -18.68
CA TYR A 919 33.91 -19.00 -18.95
C TYR A 919 33.09 -18.37 -20.06
N ARG A 920 32.46 -17.23 -19.77
CA ARG A 920 31.52 -16.60 -20.68
C ARG A 920 31.89 -15.15 -20.92
N LYS A 921 31.79 -14.72 -22.17
CA LYS A 921 31.95 -13.33 -22.61
C LYS A 921 30.59 -12.66 -22.73
N PHE A 922 30.47 -11.46 -22.19
CA PHE A 922 29.27 -10.63 -22.21
C PHE A 922 29.61 -9.26 -22.83
N ASP A 923 28.88 -8.90 -23.88
CA ASP A 923 29.02 -7.59 -24.55
C ASP A 923 28.15 -6.54 -23.85
N LEU A 924 28.77 -5.63 -23.08
CA LEU A 924 28.10 -4.57 -22.33
C LEU A 924 27.77 -3.33 -23.21
N GLY A 925 28.15 -3.36 -24.48
CA GLY A 925 28.02 -2.25 -25.43
C GLY A 925 29.08 -1.15 -25.21
N GLY A 926 29.33 -0.35 -26.25
CA GLY A 926 30.35 0.71 -26.19
C GLY A 926 31.79 0.20 -26.30
N GLY A 927 32.00 -1.03 -26.78
CA GLY A 927 33.32 -1.67 -26.87
C GLY A 927 33.76 -2.38 -25.59
N LEU A 928 32.91 -2.42 -24.56
CA LEU A 928 33.20 -3.06 -23.28
C LEU A 928 32.81 -4.55 -23.29
N ASN A 929 33.80 -5.41 -23.05
CA ASN A 929 33.61 -6.85 -23.01
C ASN A 929 33.97 -7.38 -21.61
N LEU A 930 33.00 -8.00 -20.95
CA LEU A 930 33.17 -8.65 -19.65
C LEU A 930 33.35 -10.15 -19.85
N VAL A 931 34.36 -10.74 -19.22
CA VAL A 931 34.53 -12.18 -19.09
C VAL A 931 34.27 -12.59 -17.65
N ALA A 932 33.42 -13.58 -17.47
CA ALA A 932 33.11 -14.12 -16.15
C ALA A 932 33.28 -15.64 -16.10
N ARG A 933 33.88 -16.14 -15.01
CA ARG A 933 33.78 -17.56 -14.64
C ARG A 933 32.44 -17.80 -13.95
N CYS A 934 31.63 -18.70 -14.52
CA CYS A 934 30.36 -19.10 -13.95
C CYS A 934 30.35 -20.58 -13.56
N GLU A 935 29.59 -20.93 -12.53
CA GLU A 935 29.53 -22.30 -12.01
C GLU A 935 28.23 -23.02 -12.40
N VAL A 936 28.34 -24.31 -12.72
CA VAL A 936 27.21 -25.22 -12.94
C VAL A 936 27.48 -26.49 -12.13
N GLN A 937 26.48 -27.02 -11.42
CA GLN A 937 26.71 -28.09 -10.44
C GLN A 937 26.23 -29.48 -10.90
N GLY A 938 25.26 -29.55 -11.81
CA GLY A 938 24.76 -30.83 -12.31
C GLY A 938 24.10 -30.76 -13.69
N VAL A 939 23.71 -31.93 -14.18
CA VAL A 939 22.97 -32.09 -15.43
C VAL A 939 21.76 -33.01 -15.23
N ALA A 940 20.61 -32.66 -15.81
CA ALA A 940 19.42 -33.51 -15.82
C ALA A 940 19.07 -33.91 -17.25
N LEU A 941 18.65 -35.16 -17.44
CA LEU A 941 18.13 -35.67 -18.71
C LEU A 941 16.60 -35.59 -18.70
N LYS A 942 16.04 -34.63 -19.43
CA LYS A 942 14.58 -34.44 -19.55
C LYS A 942 14.15 -34.58 -21.00
N LYS A 943 13.33 -35.59 -21.29
CA LYS A 943 12.85 -35.91 -22.66
C LYS A 943 13.99 -36.02 -23.69
N GLY A 944 15.13 -36.59 -23.29
CA GLY A 944 16.30 -36.78 -24.16
C GLY A 944 17.16 -35.52 -24.40
N LYS A 945 16.81 -34.37 -23.81
CA LYS A 945 17.65 -33.16 -23.81
C LYS A 945 18.37 -33.01 -22.46
N GLN A 946 19.64 -32.63 -22.52
CA GLN A 946 20.42 -32.28 -21.34
C GLN A 946 20.03 -30.87 -20.88
N GLN A 947 19.73 -30.72 -19.59
CA GLN A 947 19.47 -29.46 -18.95
C GLN A 947 20.49 -29.23 -17.84
N TYR A 948 21.08 -28.04 -17.77
CA TYR A 948 22.01 -27.68 -16.71
C TYR A 948 21.26 -27.32 -15.44
N VAL A 949 21.73 -27.84 -14.30
CA VAL A 949 21.07 -27.70 -13.01
C VAL A 949 22.04 -27.11 -12.00
N SER A 950 21.57 -26.15 -11.21
CA SER A 950 22.28 -25.67 -10.02
C SER A 950 21.38 -25.75 -8.80
N THR A 951 21.93 -26.22 -7.70
CA THR A 951 21.20 -26.53 -6.46
C THR A 951 21.64 -25.61 -5.34
N TYR A 952 20.64 -25.04 -4.66
CA TYR A 952 20.84 -24.16 -3.52
C TYR A 952 19.99 -24.62 -2.34
N ALA A 953 20.49 -24.43 -1.12
CA ALA A 953 19.84 -24.89 0.10
C ALA A 953 19.35 -23.73 0.97
N LEU A 954 18.03 -23.60 1.10
CA LEU A 954 17.43 -22.78 2.15
C LEU A 954 17.50 -23.53 3.49
N ASN A 955 17.84 -22.81 4.56
CA ASN A 955 18.06 -23.40 5.88
C ASN A 955 17.13 -22.82 6.97
N GLU A 956 16.38 -23.68 7.65
CA GLU A 956 15.62 -23.35 8.87
C GLU A 956 16.43 -23.80 10.10
N TYR A 957 16.97 -22.84 10.85
CA TYR A 957 17.77 -23.10 12.06
C TYR A 957 16.92 -23.16 13.34
N ASP A 958 15.91 -22.29 13.47
CA ASP A 958 14.97 -22.29 14.58
C ASP A 958 13.53 -22.03 14.08
N PRO A 959 12.62 -23.01 14.19
CA PRO A 959 11.22 -22.84 13.77
C PRO A 959 10.45 -21.83 14.64
N LYS A 960 11.00 -21.41 15.78
CA LYS A 960 10.40 -20.44 16.71
C LYS A 960 10.98 -19.04 16.57
N PHE A 961 11.86 -18.82 15.59
CA PHE A 961 12.40 -17.50 15.33
C PHE A 961 11.26 -16.48 15.09
N PRO A 962 11.35 -15.24 15.60
CA PRO A 962 10.29 -14.26 15.42
C PRO A 962 9.95 -14.03 13.93
N GLY A 963 8.69 -14.24 13.57
CA GLY A 963 8.23 -14.10 12.19
C GLY A 963 8.50 -15.30 11.28
N SER A 964 9.11 -16.39 11.76
CA SER A 964 9.31 -17.61 10.96
C SER A 964 8.06 -18.48 10.87
N ILE A 965 7.92 -19.18 9.75
CA ILE A 965 6.91 -20.23 9.54
C ILE A 965 7.58 -21.58 9.81
N GLU A 966 6.98 -22.44 10.63
CA GLU A 966 7.52 -23.78 10.92
C GLU A 966 7.37 -24.71 9.70
N TRP A 967 8.48 -25.05 9.04
CA TRP A 967 8.46 -25.74 7.74
C TRP A 967 7.84 -27.13 7.82
N ARG A 968 8.23 -27.95 8.80
CA ARG A 968 7.74 -29.34 8.95
C ARG A 968 6.22 -29.45 9.03
N LYS A 969 5.54 -28.44 9.56
CA LYS A 969 4.06 -28.43 9.65
C LYS A 969 3.38 -27.93 8.39
N LYS A 970 4.05 -27.08 7.63
CA LYS A 970 3.42 -26.29 6.56
C LYS A 970 3.79 -26.74 5.15
N ILE A 971 4.99 -27.29 4.96
CA ILE A 971 5.56 -27.58 3.64
C ILE A 971 4.74 -28.59 2.81
N ASP A 972 4.01 -29.51 3.48
CA ASP A 972 3.12 -30.49 2.83
C ASP A 972 1.67 -30.44 3.33
N SER A 973 1.30 -29.45 4.16
CA SER A 973 -0.09 -29.37 4.61
C SER A 973 -0.99 -28.99 3.43
N GLN A 974 -2.03 -29.77 3.19
CA GLN A 974 -3.05 -29.48 2.17
C GLN A 974 -4.08 -28.51 2.75
N VAL A 975 -4.26 -27.34 2.14
CA VAL A 975 -5.54 -26.65 2.27
C VAL A 975 -6.50 -27.39 1.36
N ARG A 976 -7.55 -28.00 1.93
CA ARG A 976 -8.70 -28.49 1.16
C ARG A 976 -9.46 -27.29 0.60
N VAL A 977 -8.92 -26.64 -0.43
CA VAL A 977 -9.73 -25.91 -1.39
C VAL A 977 -10.17 -26.98 -2.38
N LEU A 978 -11.40 -27.47 -2.25
CA LEU A 978 -12.05 -28.20 -3.34
C LEU A 978 -12.17 -27.21 -4.50
N CYS A 979 -11.17 -27.21 -5.37
CA CYS A 979 -11.24 -26.52 -6.64
C CYS A 979 -12.12 -27.37 -7.58
N CYS A 980 -13.43 -27.13 -7.55
CA CYS A 980 -14.40 -27.72 -8.48
C CYS A 980 -14.04 -27.45 -9.96
N ILE A 981 -13.15 -26.50 -10.23
CA ILE A 981 -12.68 -26.14 -11.57
C ILE A 981 -11.78 -27.24 -12.17
N CYS A 982 -11.01 -27.99 -11.38
CA CYS A 982 -10.15 -29.07 -11.93
C CYS A 982 -10.93 -30.32 -12.34
N LEU A 983 -12.08 -30.60 -11.71
CA LEU A 983 -12.94 -31.73 -12.09
C LEU A 983 -13.70 -31.44 -13.39
N TYR A 984 -14.11 -30.19 -13.63
CA TYR A 984 -14.79 -29.80 -14.86
C TYR A 984 -13.86 -29.82 -16.07
N VAL A 985 -12.60 -29.37 -15.92
CA VAL A 985 -11.61 -29.39 -17.01
C VAL A 985 -11.18 -30.82 -17.35
N CYS A 986 -10.99 -31.70 -16.36
CA CYS A 986 -10.66 -33.11 -16.63
C CYS A 986 -11.81 -33.89 -17.31
N MET A 987 -13.07 -33.50 -17.08
CA MET A 987 -14.22 -34.17 -17.69
C MET A 987 -14.47 -33.72 -19.15
N TRP A 988 -14.09 -32.49 -19.49
CA TRP A 988 -14.17 -31.97 -20.86
C TRP A 988 -13.01 -32.43 -21.76
N VAL A 989 -11.80 -32.57 -21.21
CA VAL A 989 -10.62 -33.03 -21.98
C VAL A 989 -10.70 -34.53 -22.33
N ALA A 990 -11.47 -35.32 -21.57
CA ALA A 990 -11.63 -36.76 -21.81
C ALA A 990 -12.45 -37.12 -23.06
N VAL A 991 -13.11 -36.15 -23.72
CA VAL A 991 -13.95 -36.40 -24.91
C VAL A 991 -13.21 -36.12 -26.23
N GLY A 992 -12.02 -35.49 -26.20
CA GLY A 992 -11.41 -34.92 -27.41
C GLY A 992 -10.00 -35.38 -27.83
N ALA A 993 -9.20 -36.01 -26.97
CA ALA A 993 -7.81 -36.33 -27.33
C ALA A 993 -7.31 -37.65 -26.72
N GLY A 994 -6.51 -38.36 -27.50
CA GLY A 994 -5.90 -39.64 -27.16
C GLY A 994 -5.08 -39.64 -25.86
N LEU A 995 -4.96 -40.83 -25.30
CA LEU A 995 -4.61 -41.19 -23.92
C LEU A 995 -3.15 -40.96 -23.45
N ASP A 996 -2.38 -39.99 -23.96
CA ASP A 996 -0.94 -39.89 -23.62
C ASP A 996 -0.46 -38.64 -22.86
N GLU A 997 -1.31 -37.65 -22.54
CA GLU A 997 -0.85 -36.40 -21.87
C GLU A 997 -1.41 -36.12 -20.47
N CYS A 998 -2.05 -37.09 -19.81
CA CYS A 998 -2.67 -36.89 -18.47
C CYS A 998 -1.70 -36.94 -17.27
N SER A 999 -0.37 -36.83 -17.45
CA SER A 999 0.58 -36.94 -16.33
C SER A 999 0.96 -35.61 -15.66
N HIS A 1000 0.58 -34.45 -16.22
CA HIS A 1000 1.02 -33.14 -15.69
C HIS A 1000 0.02 -32.46 -14.74
N CYS A 1001 -1.25 -32.89 -14.68
CA CYS A 1001 -2.27 -32.25 -13.83
C CYS A 1001 -2.29 -32.71 -12.36
N ILE A 1002 -1.55 -33.76 -11.98
CA ILE A 1002 -1.56 -34.32 -10.61
C ILE A 1002 -0.61 -33.54 -9.66
N TYR A 1003 0.26 -32.66 -10.18
CA TYR A 1003 1.27 -31.95 -9.37
C TYR A 1003 0.85 -30.59 -8.79
N ALA A 1004 -0.35 -30.08 -9.08
CA ALA A 1004 -0.72 -28.69 -8.74
C ALA A 1004 -1.31 -28.47 -7.32
N ILE A 1005 -1.59 -29.53 -6.56
CA ILE A 1005 -2.28 -29.44 -5.26
C ILE A 1005 -1.35 -29.16 -4.04
N PRO A 1006 -0.04 -29.51 -4.02
CA PRO A 1006 0.85 -29.17 -2.90
C PRO A 1006 1.33 -27.69 -2.86
N THR A 1007 1.06 -26.90 -3.90
CA THR A 1007 1.82 -25.68 -4.24
C THR A 1007 1.49 -24.43 -3.40
N LEU A 1008 0.29 -24.36 -2.79
CA LEU A 1008 -0.20 -23.13 -2.14
C LEU A 1008 0.54 -22.74 -0.84
N LEU A 1009 1.09 -23.71 -0.10
CA LEU A 1009 1.78 -23.42 1.18
C LEU A 1009 3.30 -23.45 1.10
N ARG A 1010 3.89 -24.14 0.11
CA ARG A 1010 5.31 -23.95 -0.25
C ARG A 1010 5.55 -22.51 -0.72
N GLY A 1011 4.57 -21.91 -1.41
CA GLY A 1011 4.58 -20.48 -1.75
C GLY A 1011 4.66 -19.55 -0.53
N ALA A 1012 3.96 -19.88 0.56
CA ALA A 1012 4.02 -19.07 1.79
C ALA A 1012 5.39 -19.17 2.50
N ILE A 1013 5.99 -20.37 2.53
CA ILE A 1013 7.36 -20.55 3.06
C ILE A 1013 8.35 -19.76 2.21
N LEU A 1014 8.29 -19.90 0.88
CA LEU A 1014 9.14 -19.16 -0.03
C LEU A 1014 8.97 -17.65 0.11
N ALA A 1015 7.74 -17.14 0.24
CA ALA A 1015 7.50 -15.72 0.47
C ALA A 1015 8.11 -15.22 1.79
N ASN A 1016 8.05 -16.02 2.85
CA ASN A 1016 8.73 -15.73 4.11
C ASN A 1016 10.26 -15.70 3.95
N GLU A 1017 10.82 -16.65 3.21
CA GLU A 1017 12.25 -16.68 2.91
C GLU A 1017 12.69 -15.55 1.98
N LEU A 1018 11.85 -15.15 1.02
CA LEU A 1018 12.11 -13.98 0.18
C LEU A 1018 12.17 -12.69 0.98
N LYS A 1019 11.36 -12.58 2.04
CA LYS A 1019 11.42 -11.44 2.96
C LYS A 1019 12.69 -11.46 3.80
N ASN A 1020 13.02 -12.60 4.40
CA ASN A 1020 14.11 -12.69 5.38
C ASN A 1020 15.51 -12.86 4.75
N ASN A 1021 15.59 -13.42 3.54
CA ASN A 1021 16.82 -13.81 2.84
C ASN A 1021 16.86 -13.25 1.40
N SER A 1022 16.30 -12.06 1.19
CA SER A 1022 16.16 -11.42 -0.13
C SER A 1022 17.48 -11.29 -0.89
N CYS A 1023 18.56 -10.86 -0.21
CA CYS A 1023 19.89 -10.73 -0.79
C CYS A 1023 20.46 -12.08 -1.25
N LYS A 1024 20.44 -13.09 -0.37
CA LYS A 1024 20.91 -14.45 -0.66
C LYS A 1024 20.19 -15.08 -1.85
N LEU A 1025 18.86 -15.02 -1.89
CA LEU A 1025 18.05 -15.58 -2.99
C LEU A 1025 18.30 -14.82 -4.31
N ALA A 1026 18.49 -13.51 -4.26
CA ALA A 1026 18.85 -12.72 -5.43
C ALA A 1026 20.24 -13.09 -5.98
N LYS A 1027 21.25 -13.27 -5.11
CA LYS A 1027 22.60 -13.68 -5.51
C LYS A 1027 22.59 -15.03 -6.24
N TRP A 1028 21.95 -16.04 -5.68
CA TRP A 1028 21.83 -17.35 -6.33
C TRP A 1028 21.11 -17.27 -7.67
N THR A 1029 20.08 -16.42 -7.77
CA THR A 1029 19.35 -16.25 -9.02
C THR A 1029 20.23 -15.58 -10.08
N ALA A 1030 21.02 -14.58 -9.69
CA ALA A 1030 22.00 -13.95 -10.57
C ALA A 1030 23.11 -14.93 -11.00
N GLN A 1031 23.65 -15.75 -10.09
CA GLN A 1031 24.61 -16.82 -10.43
C GLN A 1031 24.03 -17.81 -11.44
N ALA A 1032 22.79 -18.26 -11.24
CA ALA A 1032 22.12 -19.17 -12.16
C ALA A 1032 21.89 -18.55 -13.55
N LEU A 1033 21.57 -17.25 -13.61
CA LEU A 1033 21.44 -16.50 -14.87
C LEU A 1033 22.80 -16.35 -15.58
N LEU A 1034 23.84 -15.96 -14.85
CA LEU A 1034 25.21 -15.83 -15.36
C LEU A 1034 25.75 -17.17 -15.89
N GLY A 1035 25.51 -18.26 -15.18
CA GLY A 1035 25.88 -19.62 -15.58
C GLY A 1035 25.08 -20.17 -16.76
N GLY A 1036 23.98 -19.53 -17.14
CA GLY A 1036 23.08 -20.03 -18.18
C GLY A 1036 22.47 -21.38 -17.80
N VAL A 1037 22.05 -21.49 -16.54
CA VAL A 1037 21.44 -22.68 -15.95
C VAL A 1037 19.98 -22.79 -16.40
N ASP A 1038 19.54 -23.98 -16.81
CA ASP A 1038 18.16 -24.21 -17.26
C ASP A 1038 17.18 -24.34 -16.09
N GLU A 1039 17.61 -25.02 -15.02
CA GLU A 1039 16.79 -25.29 -13.84
C GLU A 1039 17.57 -25.02 -12.54
N MET A 1040 17.05 -24.11 -11.73
CA MET A 1040 17.51 -23.86 -10.37
C MET A 1040 16.70 -24.71 -9.40
N LYS A 1041 17.37 -25.49 -8.55
CA LYS A 1041 16.75 -26.32 -7.50
C LYS A 1041 16.94 -25.65 -6.15
N LEU A 1042 15.86 -25.40 -5.41
CA LEU A 1042 15.87 -24.92 -4.04
C LEU A 1042 15.49 -26.07 -3.10
N GLY A 1043 16.42 -26.47 -2.23
CA GLY A 1043 16.18 -27.44 -1.16
C GLY A 1043 15.79 -26.78 0.15
N TYR A 1044 14.74 -27.29 0.79
CA TYR A 1044 14.30 -26.85 2.11
C TYR A 1044 14.92 -27.75 3.18
N VAL A 1045 16.00 -27.29 3.80
CA VAL A 1045 16.75 -28.04 4.82
C VAL A 1045 16.47 -27.46 6.20
N SER A 1046 16.16 -28.30 7.17
CA SER A 1046 15.91 -27.88 8.57
C SER A 1046 16.74 -28.71 9.53
N ARG A 1047 17.24 -28.10 10.62
CA ARG A 1047 17.91 -28.83 11.71
C ARG A 1047 16.97 -29.93 12.24
N THR A 1048 17.47 -31.15 12.45
CA THR A 1048 16.69 -32.27 13.00
C THR A 1048 16.12 -31.92 14.37
N ASN A 1049 16.94 -31.28 15.18
CA ASN A 1049 16.55 -30.63 16.44
C ASN A 1049 17.10 -29.21 16.38
N PHE A 1050 16.26 -28.20 16.62
CA PHE A 1050 16.66 -26.79 16.55
C PHE A 1050 17.82 -26.42 17.49
N LYS A 1051 18.09 -27.24 18.51
CA LYS A 1051 19.23 -27.11 19.45
C LYS A 1051 20.50 -27.82 19.00
N ASP A 1052 20.49 -28.52 17.87
CA ASP A 1052 21.63 -29.27 17.34
C ASP A 1052 22.00 -28.73 15.95
N PRO A 1053 23.06 -27.91 15.84
CA PRO A 1053 23.49 -27.32 14.57
C PRO A 1053 24.24 -28.32 13.66
N TYR A 1054 24.46 -29.57 14.10
CA TYR A 1054 25.27 -30.54 13.37
C TYR A 1054 24.46 -31.58 12.59
N SER A 1055 23.13 -31.60 12.77
CA SER A 1055 22.23 -32.60 12.21
C SER A 1055 21.09 -31.96 11.46
N HIS A 1056 21.01 -32.21 10.14
CA HIS A 1056 20.03 -31.59 9.25
C HIS A 1056 19.24 -32.61 8.44
N THR A 1057 18.04 -32.23 8.05
CA THR A 1057 17.12 -33.03 7.24
C THR A 1057 16.58 -32.23 6.07
N VAL A 1058 16.54 -32.83 4.87
CA VAL A 1058 15.91 -32.27 3.68
C VAL A 1058 14.42 -32.55 3.74
N LEU A 1059 13.61 -31.49 3.83
CA LEU A 1059 12.15 -31.58 3.93
C LEU A 1059 11.45 -31.60 2.57
N GLY A 1060 12.12 -31.10 1.53
CA GLY A 1060 11.62 -31.13 0.16
C GLY A 1060 12.53 -30.34 -0.79
N MET A 1061 12.33 -30.56 -2.08
CA MET A 1061 12.97 -29.80 -3.17
C MET A 1061 11.92 -29.08 -4.00
N GLN A 1062 12.29 -27.94 -4.58
CA GLN A 1062 11.47 -27.21 -5.53
C GLN A 1062 12.32 -26.70 -6.69
N SER A 1063 11.74 -26.71 -7.89
CA SER A 1063 12.46 -26.39 -9.11
C SER A 1063 11.92 -25.12 -9.75
N TYR A 1064 12.82 -24.30 -10.28
CA TYR A 1064 12.50 -23.02 -10.89
C TYR A 1064 13.32 -22.81 -12.16
N ILE A 1065 12.74 -22.10 -13.13
CA ILE A 1065 13.49 -21.55 -14.25
C ILE A 1065 14.08 -20.20 -13.79
N PRO A 1066 15.41 -19.97 -13.87
CA PRO A 1066 16.02 -18.76 -13.29
C PRO A 1066 15.43 -17.44 -13.78
N THR A 1067 15.09 -17.31 -15.06
CA THR A 1067 14.48 -16.08 -15.62
C THR A 1067 13.09 -15.81 -15.07
N THR A 1068 12.26 -16.85 -14.93
CA THR A 1068 10.94 -16.75 -14.29
C THR A 1068 11.08 -16.44 -12.81
N PHE A 1069 12.02 -17.09 -12.12
CA PHE A 1069 12.26 -16.85 -10.70
C PHE A 1069 12.77 -15.44 -10.43
N ALA A 1070 13.68 -14.90 -11.25
CA ALA A 1070 14.11 -13.51 -11.18
C ALA A 1070 12.92 -12.54 -11.21
N THR A 1071 11.94 -12.80 -12.08
CA THR A 1071 10.70 -12.00 -12.15
C THR A 1071 9.87 -12.16 -10.87
N GLN A 1072 9.71 -13.39 -10.36
CA GLN A 1072 8.96 -13.66 -9.12
C GLN A 1072 9.55 -12.97 -7.89
N ILE A 1073 10.88 -12.84 -7.82
CA ILE A 1073 11.58 -12.20 -6.70
C ILE A 1073 11.80 -10.70 -6.90
N ALA A 1074 11.23 -10.10 -7.96
CA ALA A 1074 11.40 -8.70 -8.37
C ALA A 1074 12.87 -8.30 -8.65
N LEU A 1075 13.70 -9.22 -9.17
CA LEU A 1075 15.06 -8.95 -9.61
C LEU A 1075 15.05 -8.51 -11.09
N ASN A 1076 15.14 -7.19 -11.30
CA ASN A 1076 15.17 -6.63 -12.65
C ASN A 1076 16.55 -6.83 -13.30
N GLN A 1077 16.62 -7.69 -14.31
CA GLN A 1077 17.87 -8.00 -15.03
C GLN A 1077 18.49 -6.79 -15.74
N ASN A 1078 17.68 -5.84 -16.21
CA ASN A 1078 18.21 -4.63 -16.84
C ASN A 1078 18.91 -3.75 -15.79
N ASN A 1079 18.40 -3.72 -14.56
CA ASN A 1079 19.02 -3.00 -13.46
C ASN A 1079 20.34 -3.65 -13.02
N THR A 1080 20.37 -4.98 -12.89
CA THR A 1080 21.59 -5.70 -12.49
C THR A 1080 22.74 -5.44 -13.46
N TRP A 1081 22.48 -5.46 -14.77
CA TRP A 1081 23.49 -5.13 -15.78
C TRP A 1081 23.83 -3.64 -15.83
N GLY A 1082 22.86 -2.75 -15.53
CA GLY A 1082 23.12 -1.32 -15.41
C GLY A 1082 24.14 -0.97 -14.33
N ILE A 1083 24.07 -1.67 -13.18
CA ILE A 1083 25.04 -1.50 -12.08
C ILE A 1083 26.44 -1.95 -12.51
N ILE A 1084 26.56 -3.14 -13.11
CA ILE A 1084 27.85 -3.68 -13.58
C ILE A 1084 28.48 -2.77 -14.65
N LYS A 1085 27.66 -2.31 -15.59
CA LYS A 1085 28.13 -1.41 -16.66
C LYS A 1085 28.66 -0.09 -16.10
N MET A 1086 27.92 0.54 -15.18
CA MET A 1086 28.34 1.77 -14.52
C MET A 1086 29.67 1.59 -13.78
N LEU A 1087 29.81 0.50 -13.01
CA LEU A 1087 31.05 0.21 -12.28
C LEU A 1087 32.23 -0.02 -13.22
N ALA A 1088 32.03 -0.78 -14.31
CA ALA A 1088 33.06 -1.02 -15.31
C ALA A 1088 33.52 0.28 -15.99
N GLU A 1089 32.59 1.13 -16.43
CA GLU A 1089 32.87 2.42 -17.06
C GLU A 1089 33.64 3.33 -16.10
N LEU A 1090 33.15 3.49 -14.87
CA LEU A 1090 33.78 4.32 -13.84
C LEU A 1090 35.21 3.87 -13.52
N LEU A 1091 35.43 2.56 -13.36
CA LEU A 1091 36.73 1.99 -13.05
C LEU A 1091 37.71 2.11 -14.21
N LEU A 1092 37.23 2.08 -15.46
CA LEU A 1092 38.02 2.31 -16.68
C LEU A 1092 38.35 3.80 -16.93
N GLU A 1093 37.74 4.73 -16.19
CA GLU A 1093 38.11 6.15 -16.20
C GLU A 1093 39.18 6.53 -15.17
N GLN A 1094 39.37 5.72 -14.12
CA GLN A 1094 40.37 5.98 -13.06
C GLN A 1094 41.85 5.85 -13.55
N PRO A 1095 42.87 6.22 -12.76
CA PRO A 1095 44.25 5.81 -13.08
C PRO A 1095 44.45 4.29 -12.90
N GLU A 1096 45.60 3.76 -13.32
CA GLU A 1096 45.99 2.39 -12.94
C GLU A 1096 46.25 2.33 -11.43
N GLY A 1097 45.83 1.24 -10.79
CA GLY A 1097 45.95 1.10 -9.34
C GLY A 1097 44.99 0.09 -8.73
N LYS A 1098 44.97 0.07 -7.38
CA LYS A 1098 44.13 -0.79 -6.56
C LYS A 1098 42.98 0.03 -5.98
N TYR A 1099 41.79 -0.59 -5.97
CA TYR A 1099 40.56 0.02 -5.53
C TYR A 1099 39.77 -0.92 -4.63
N VAL A 1100 38.90 -0.36 -3.79
CA VAL A 1100 38.01 -1.13 -2.92
C VAL A 1100 36.60 -0.58 -3.05
N ILE A 1101 35.67 -1.44 -3.49
CA ILE A 1101 34.24 -1.19 -3.42
C ILE A 1101 33.74 -1.79 -2.11
N MET A 1102 33.09 -1.00 -1.26
CA MET A 1102 32.55 -1.51 -0.01
C MET A 1102 31.15 -0.99 0.30
N LYS A 1103 30.36 -1.86 0.94
CA LYS A 1103 29.04 -1.52 1.51
C LYS A 1103 29.20 -1.02 2.94
N ASP A 1104 28.64 0.16 3.23
CA ASP A 1104 28.65 0.69 4.59
C ASP A 1104 27.87 -0.25 5.54
N PRO A 1105 28.40 -0.55 6.74
CA PRO A 1105 27.77 -1.49 7.68
C PRO A 1105 26.40 -1.03 8.20
N ASN A 1106 26.19 0.28 8.30
CA ASN A 1106 25.03 0.86 8.99
C ASN A 1106 24.17 1.74 8.07
N LYS A 1107 24.71 2.20 6.94
CA LYS A 1107 24.01 3.08 5.99
C LYS A 1107 23.77 2.39 4.65
N PRO A 1108 22.66 2.67 3.94
CA PRO A 1108 22.38 2.10 2.62
C PRO A 1108 23.17 2.83 1.51
N ILE A 1109 24.50 2.80 1.61
CA ILE A 1109 25.44 3.46 0.68
C ILE A 1109 26.59 2.51 0.35
N MET A 1110 27.08 2.60 -0.88
CA MET A 1110 28.27 1.92 -1.39
C MET A 1110 29.34 2.98 -1.65
N ARG A 1111 30.59 2.70 -1.29
CA ARG A 1111 31.72 3.60 -1.51
C ARG A 1111 32.77 2.92 -2.36
N LEU A 1112 33.41 3.70 -3.22
CA LEU A 1112 34.57 3.30 -4.01
C LEU A 1112 35.79 4.10 -3.51
N PHE A 1113 36.82 3.39 -3.07
CA PHE A 1113 38.08 3.97 -2.61
C PHE A 1113 39.22 3.61 -3.56
N SER A 1114 40.15 4.54 -3.78
CA SER A 1114 41.51 4.25 -4.23
C SER A 1114 42.38 3.95 -3.02
N VAL A 1115 43.16 2.87 -3.09
CA VAL A 1115 44.00 2.41 -1.98
C VAL A 1115 45.45 2.22 -2.45
N PRO A 1116 46.43 2.35 -1.54
CA PRO A 1116 47.82 1.99 -1.82
C PRO A 1116 47.96 0.57 -2.39
N LEU A 1117 48.95 0.33 -3.27
CA LEU A 1117 49.10 -0.97 -3.95
C LEU A 1117 49.37 -2.13 -2.98
N ASP A 1118 50.14 -1.84 -1.93
CA ASP A 1118 50.47 -2.70 -0.79
C ASP A 1118 49.28 -2.99 0.14
N THR A 1119 48.12 -2.37 -0.08
CA THR A 1119 46.93 -2.64 0.74
C THR A 1119 46.50 -4.11 0.56
N PHE A 1120 46.44 -4.87 1.66
CA PHE A 1120 46.19 -6.32 1.72
C PHE A 1120 47.35 -7.21 1.26
N GLU A 1121 48.55 -6.66 1.06
CA GLU A 1121 49.77 -7.45 0.97
C GLU A 1121 50.31 -7.65 2.40
N GLU A 1122 50.70 -8.86 2.77
CA GLU A 1122 51.30 -9.12 4.08
C GLU A 1122 52.65 -8.39 4.15
N GLU A 1123 52.84 -7.49 5.12
CA GLU A 1123 54.19 -7.03 5.50
C GLU A 1123 54.95 -8.29 5.92
N GLY A 1124 55.87 -8.74 5.07
CA GLY A 1124 56.72 -9.88 5.36
C GLY A 1124 57.36 -9.70 6.73
N GLU A 1125 57.28 -10.76 7.54
CA GLU A 1125 58.07 -10.92 8.75
C GLU A 1125 59.48 -10.43 8.48
N ASP A 1126 59.93 -9.47 9.29
CA ASP A 1126 61.32 -9.10 9.38
C ASP A 1126 62.15 -10.38 9.48
N ASP A 1127 63.04 -10.59 8.51
CA ASP A 1127 64.22 -11.43 8.67
C ASP A 1127 65.06 -10.82 9.81
N GLU A 1128 64.66 -11.06 11.07
CA GLU A 1128 65.57 -10.98 12.21
C GLU A 1128 66.56 -12.13 12.05
N GLU A 1129 67.68 -11.80 11.38
CA GLU A 1129 68.92 -12.56 11.48
C GLU A 1129 69.25 -12.79 12.96
N ASP A 1130 69.41 -14.07 13.30
CA ASP A 1130 70.02 -14.56 14.52
C ASP A 1130 71.35 -13.83 14.82
N ASP A 1131 71.37 -13.03 15.89
CA ASP A 1131 72.57 -12.82 16.70
C ASP A 1131 72.36 -13.51 18.07
N GLU A 1132 73.08 -14.63 18.24
CA GLU A 1132 73.30 -15.52 19.41
C GLU A 1132 72.50 -16.84 19.56
#